data_AF-A0A954YLY1-F1
#
_entry.id   AF-A0A954YLY1-F1
#
_cell.length_a   1.000
_cell.length_b   1.000
_cell.length_c   1.000
_cell.angle_alpha   90.00
_cell.angle_beta   90.00
_cell.angle_gamma   90.00
#
_symmetry.space_group_name_H-M   'P 1'
#
loop_
_entity.id
_entity.type
_entity.pdbx_description
1 polymer ?
#
loop_
_entity_poly.entity_id
_entity_poly.type
_entity_poly.pdbx_seq_one_letter_code
_entity_poly.pdbx_strand_id
1 'polypeptide(L)'
;MSFLGRRLRVDVRGKGRRRSSRPTPISNRSTHFCGEALEDRRLLAVDGYEIIADYADDYSRNAPLTDGWQYLWNAPDNWISKGGKGDLDTGRLGETSSYLPLEDAGNFWTADGDRANNSMPDRSLRLKPNGGRPGLPAGKAGNGVDRFVIAAYTVDSDGFYAIADSFLSKRSSKGDGIDLVVHVNDYRPVFVSSAGAGLDEAIDFDVEIGFLQAGDTIYVAFGPGDSPTSDNFEADFSIARAAGRSIQQQIDDAIAAGESSVTIDPGTYFIHPENERGAHIEIRRQDDFEIDAAGVALIAGGGGAGLKIVKSDHVTVRGLSIDYDPLPFTQGTIVDQAGDGSWAIVEIDAGYPMPNDPHANRILIHDPSTGLLKAETLPRTAADIVWLEGDRYQVAFDRSYNDPVSVGDRITLRQDGMVPFSVQLADATDVVLDGVTVYSGSNVGIDSQGGSGHQFVDVRIIPGPTPLLATQPRLRSINGTGIRSINESVGPRIERARIESTADDGVNIHGEFGLVIQPTSSNQLAIAMKDELIYEAGDRIRILRAEDHVIEERVVVAVEPLPIAASQLALIRDMHLPELRLNGRYEEAHLVTLDAPVSVSQGDLTASPDRDGSGFAVVDSVITNTPAVGIRAKGSHGVVESNLIEQTFRPAILVAAEPENWGESAYAENLTITNNTIIAANVGNGLSYQFLAGAITISSDDPDWNANGHRNILIQNNRFERVAGVNLQITNATNVMVEGNFFVDTHQTPLGHGDGAGVDSSAIVWLDRVDGVHFSDNLAQNIGPHGNVDAMIVATETAINVTGTISLAPTLPDIEVAPPAEPALQLDLTALESAFADLGDDEDDE
;
A
#
# COMPACT_ATOMS: atom_id res chain seq x y z
N MET A 1 -5.30 7.19 60.88
CA MET A 1 -6.25 6.76 61.93
C MET A 1 -6.72 5.36 61.53
N SER A 2 -6.16 4.27 62.09
CA SER A 2 -6.72 3.52 63.24
C SER A 2 -8.23 3.24 63.07
N PHE A 3 -8.79 2.03 63.16
CA PHE A 3 -8.37 0.81 63.85
C PHE A 3 -9.45 -0.27 63.55
N LEU A 4 -9.02 -1.54 63.54
CA LEU A 4 -9.68 -2.74 64.10
C LEU A 4 -11.01 -3.28 63.55
N GLY A 5 -10.96 -4.58 63.23
CA GLY A 5 -12.12 -5.44 63.00
C GLY A 5 -12.67 -6.12 64.24
N ARG A 6 -13.54 -7.11 64.02
CA ARG A 6 -13.94 -8.10 65.03
C ARG A 6 -14.42 -9.40 64.38
N ARG A 7 -13.75 -10.48 64.79
CA ARG A 7 -14.14 -11.89 64.64
C ARG A 7 -15.42 -12.20 65.42
N LEU A 8 -16.18 -13.19 64.95
CA LEU A 8 -16.99 -14.05 65.82
C LEU A 8 -16.82 -15.52 65.41
N ARG A 9 -16.32 -16.32 66.36
CA ARG A 9 -16.35 -17.78 66.38
C ARG A 9 -17.70 -18.24 66.94
N VAL A 10 -18.24 -19.33 66.41
CA VAL A 10 -18.95 -20.35 67.20
C VAL A 10 -18.51 -21.72 66.69
N ASP A 11 -18.23 -22.61 67.64
CA ASP A 11 -17.65 -23.94 67.49
C ASP A 11 -18.65 -24.98 68.06
N VAL A 12 -18.38 -26.27 67.77
CA VAL A 12 -18.64 -27.47 68.59
C VAL A 12 -19.71 -28.50 68.13
N ARG A 13 -19.16 -29.56 67.48
CA ARG A 13 -19.32 -31.04 67.68
C ARG A 13 -20.50 -31.86 67.12
N GLY A 14 -20.10 -32.94 66.44
CA GLY A 14 -20.75 -34.27 66.47
C GLY A 14 -19.90 -35.36 65.80
N LYS A 15 -19.41 -36.36 66.58
CA LYS A 15 -18.58 -37.51 66.15
C LYS A 15 -19.44 -38.68 65.62
N GLY A 16 -18.92 -39.49 64.68
CA GLY A 16 -19.41 -40.87 64.51
C GLY A 16 -18.92 -41.74 63.34
N ARG A 17 -17.86 -42.53 63.59
CA ARG A 17 -17.56 -43.91 63.10
C ARG A 17 -17.15 -44.19 61.63
N ARG A 18 -15.93 -44.74 61.51
CA ARG A 18 -15.34 -45.51 60.39
C ARG A 18 -16.01 -46.87 60.18
N ARG A 19 -16.12 -47.32 58.91
CA ARG A 19 -15.90 -48.71 58.50
C ARG A 19 -15.40 -48.79 57.05
N SER A 20 -14.41 -49.64 56.85
CA SER A 20 -13.68 -49.95 55.62
C SER A 20 -14.34 -51.05 54.81
N SER A 21 -14.35 -50.95 53.48
CA SER A 21 -14.32 -52.09 52.56
C SER A 21 -13.87 -51.66 51.16
N ARG A 22 -12.83 -52.35 50.65
CA ARG A 22 -12.30 -52.26 49.27
C ARG A 22 -13.38 -52.60 48.23
N PRO A 23 -13.34 -52.03 47.01
CA PRO A 23 -14.03 -52.60 45.86
C PRO A 23 -13.06 -53.42 44.97
N THR A 24 -13.55 -54.55 44.47
CA THR A 24 -13.03 -55.27 43.30
C THR A 24 -13.97 -55.00 42.12
N PRO A 25 -13.49 -55.02 40.86
CA PRO A 25 -14.12 -54.34 39.73
C PRO A 25 -15.24 -55.17 39.08
N ILE A 26 -16.27 -54.49 38.57
CA ILE A 26 -17.28 -55.08 37.69
C ILE A 26 -17.37 -54.23 36.42
N SER A 27 -17.27 -54.95 35.31
CA SER A 27 -17.22 -54.53 33.91
C SER A 27 -18.50 -53.89 33.36
N ASN A 28 -18.28 -52.95 32.44
CA ASN A 28 -19.08 -52.58 31.26
C ASN A 28 -20.56 -52.96 31.24
N ARG A 29 -21.42 -51.93 31.24
CA ARG A 29 -22.56 -51.84 30.32
C ARG A 29 -22.80 -50.39 29.91
N SER A 30 -22.82 -50.22 28.60
CA SER A 30 -23.27 -49.06 27.83
C SER A 30 -24.64 -48.56 28.27
N THR A 31 -24.71 -47.28 28.60
CA THR A 31 -25.94 -46.47 28.58
C THR A 31 -25.66 -45.22 27.77
N HIS A 32 -26.50 -45.00 26.77
CA HIS A 32 -26.55 -43.81 25.94
C HIS A 32 -26.57 -42.54 26.81
N PHE A 33 -25.62 -41.65 26.60
CA PHE A 33 -25.74 -40.26 27.04
C PHE A 33 -26.50 -39.48 25.96
N CYS A 34 -27.69 -39.05 26.34
CA CYS A 34 -28.36 -37.88 25.78
C CYS A 34 -27.46 -36.67 26.13
N GLY A 35 -27.38 -35.68 25.24
CA GLY A 35 -26.42 -34.57 25.30
C GLY A 35 -26.34 -33.89 26.66
N GLU A 36 -25.33 -34.26 27.43
CA GLU A 36 -24.71 -33.36 28.40
C GLU A 36 -23.74 -32.50 27.56
N ALA A 37 -23.85 -31.17 27.72
CA ALA A 37 -22.85 -30.23 27.22
C ALA A 37 -21.47 -30.76 27.62
N LEU A 38 -20.52 -30.75 26.68
CA LEU A 38 -19.19 -31.26 26.97
C LEU A 38 -18.46 -30.42 28.02
N GLU A 39 -18.97 -29.22 28.37
CA GLU A 39 -18.31 -28.32 29.32
C GLU A 39 -19.27 -27.68 30.34
N ASP A 40 -18.78 -27.55 31.58
CA ASP A 40 -19.43 -26.81 32.66
C ASP A 40 -19.23 -25.33 32.34
N ARG A 41 -20.25 -24.64 31.80
CA ARG A 41 -20.22 -23.22 31.40
C ARG A 41 -19.81 -22.30 32.56
N ARG A 42 -18.54 -22.27 32.88
CA ARG A 42 -17.92 -21.20 33.63
C ARG A 42 -17.51 -20.19 32.58
N LEU A 43 -18.43 -19.25 32.33
CA LEU A 43 -18.17 -17.90 31.85
C LEU A 43 -16.68 -17.54 31.97
N LEU A 44 -15.89 -17.84 30.94
CA LEU A 44 -14.70 -17.07 30.69
C LEU A 44 -15.25 -15.80 30.08
N ALA A 45 -15.52 -14.82 30.95
CA ALA A 45 -15.66 -13.47 30.50
C ALA A 45 -14.36 -13.16 29.75
N VAL A 46 -14.41 -13.16 28.42
CA VAL A 46 -13.53 -12.27 27.68
C VAL A 46 -14.00 -10.89 28.13
N ASP A 47 -13.24 -10.25 29.02
CA ASP A 47 -13.69 -9.04 29.72
C ASP A 47 -14.23 -8.02 28.70
N GLY A 48 -15.53 -7.73 28.77
CA GLY A 48 -16.21 -6.81 27.84
C GLY A 48 -16.96 -7.44 26.66
N TYR A 49 -16.93 -8.76 26.46
CA TYR A 49 -17.64 -9.46 25.38
C TYR A 49 -18.83 -10.30 25.87
N GLU A 50 -19.88 -10.38 25.05
CA GLU A 50 -21.05 -11.23 25.20
C GLU A 50 -20.95 -12.41 24.20
N ILE A 51 -21.19 -13.64 24.67
CA ILE A 51 -21.32 -14.81 23.76
C ILE A 51 -22.65 -14.71 23.03
N ILE A 52 -22.61 -14.60 21.71
CA ILE A 52 -23.81 -14.41 20.87
C ILE A 52 -24.20 -15.66 20.07
N ALA A 53 -23.25 -16.57 19.85
CA ALA A 53 -23.48 -17.85 19.18
C ALA A 53 -22.45 -18.88 19.64
N ASP A 54 -22.85 -20.15 19.65
CA ASP A 54 -21.99 -21.28 20.01
C ASP A 54 -22.20 -22.44 19.04
N TYR A 55 -21.11 -22.97 18.49
CA TYR A 55 -21.20 -23.93 17.41
C TYR A 55 -21.87 -25.25 17.83
N ALA A 56 -21.44 -25.88 18.92
CA ALA A 56 -22.00 -27.17 19.33
C ALA A 56 -23.40 -27.04 19.92
N ASP A 57 -23.66 -25.99 20.69
CA ASP A 57 -24.95 -25.77 21.36
C ASP A 57 -26.04 -25.31 20.40
N ASP A 58 -25.71 -24.44 19.43
CA ASP A 58 -26.66 -23.97 18.42
C ASP A 58 -26.79 -24.94 17.24
N TYR A 59 -26.03 -26.04 17.24
CA TYR A 59 -25.97 -26.93 16.10
C TYR A 59 -27.34 -27.48 15.70
N SER A 60 -27.77 -27.16 14.49
CA SER A 60 -29.02 -27.64 13.93
C SER A 60 -28.83 -29.01 13.30
N ARG A 61 -29.47 -30.05 13.86
CA ARG A 61 -29.34 -31.44 13.35
C ARG A 61 -30.09 -31.71 12.05
N ASN A 62 -31.08 -30.88 11.72
CA ASN A 62 -31.93 -30.97 10.54
C ASN A 62 -32.29 -29.54 10.10
N ALA A 63 -32.72 -29.36 8.86
CA ALA A 63 -33.22 -28.06 8.39
C ALA A 63 -34.55 -27.64 9.05
N PRO A 64 -34.83 -26.32 9.21
CA PRO A 64 -33.99 -25.16 8.89
C PRO A 64 -32.93 -24.88 9.97
N LEU A 65 -31.88 -24.13 9.62
CA LEU A 65 -30.83 -23.70 10.54
C LEU A 65 -31.33 -22.60 11.49
N THR A 66 -30.66 -22.47 12.64
CA THR A 66 -30.84 -21.40 13.65
C THR A 66 -30.34 -20.06 13.12
N ASP A 67 -30.85 -18.96 13.69
CA ASP A 67 -30.61 -17.60 13.19
C ASP A 67 -29.11 -17.26 13.12
N GLY A 68 -28.63 -16.84 11.94
CA GLY A 68 -27.23 -16.49 11.67
C GLY A 68 -26.36 -17.64 11.16
N TRP A 69 -26.66 -18.90 11.52
CA TRP A 69 -25.82 -20.05 11.16
C TRP A 69 -26.05 -20.54 9.73
N GLN A 70 -24.95 -20.88 9.06
CA GLN A 70 -24.90 -21.55 7.77
C GLN A 70 -23.90 -22.70 7.83
N TYR A 71 -24.21 -23.82 7.19
CA TYR A 71 -23.28 -24.92 7.01
C TYR A 71 -22.96 -25.05 5.53
N LEU A 72 -21.71 -24.84 5.18
CA LEU A 72 -21.25 -24.63 3.82
C LEU A 72 -20.07 -25.55 3.48
N TRP A 73 -19.68 -25.54 2.22
CA TRP A 73 -18.40 -26.05 1.74
C TRP A 73 -17.97 -25.31 0.48
N ASN A 74 -16.67 -25.28 0.21
CA ASN A 74 -16.12 -24.64 -0.99
C ASN A 74 -16.25 -25.58 -2.21
N ALA A 75 -17.41 -25.50 -2.87
CA ALA A 75 -17.76 -26.39 -3.95
C ALA A 75 -17.05 -26.00 -5.26
N PRO A 76 -16.73 -26.99 -6.12
CA PRO A 76 -16.33 -26.71 -7.50
C PRO A 76 -17.43 -25.97 -8.27
N ASP A 77 -17.03 -25.08 -9.18
CA ASP A 77 -17.96 -24.46 -10.13
C ASP A 77 -18.71 -25.52 -10.93
N ASN A 78 -20.00 -25.29 -11.12
CA ASN A 78 -20.91 -26.21 -11.82
C ASN A 78 -21.00 -27.62 -11.21
N TRP A 79 -20.62 -27.79 -9.93
CA TRP A 79 -20.84 -29.05 -9.23
C TRP A 79 -22.34 -29.37 -9.11
N ILE A 80 -22.68 -30.65 -9.26
CA ILE A 80 -24.06 -31.13 -9.19
C ILE A 80 -24.14 -32.31 -8.21
N SER A 81 -24.99 -32.17 -7.19
CA SER A 81 -25.32 -33.20 -6.21
C SER A 81 -25.63 -34.54 -6.88
N LYS A 82 -24.89 -35.60 -6.50
CA LYS A 82 -24.99 -36.97 -7.07
C LYS A 82 -24.83 -37.03 -8.60
N GLY A 83 -24.17 -36.03 -9.18
CA GLY A 83 -24.08 -35.82 -10.61
C GLY A 83 -22.65 -35.50 -11.06
N GLY A 84 -22.48 -34.38 -11.76
CA GLY A 84 -21.21 -33.92 -12.29
C GLY A 84 -20.29 -33.37 -11.20
N LYS A 85 -19.01 -33.70 -11.28
CA LYS A 85 -17.97 -33.29 -10.32
C LYS A 85 -17.59 -31.80 -10.36
N GLY A 86 -18.18 -31.02 -11.28
CA GLY A 86 -17.80 -29.63 -11.54
C GLY A 86 -16.38 -29.47 -12.06
N ASP A 87 -15.89 -28.24 -12.03
CA ASP A 87 -14.51 -27.88 -12.33
C ASP A 87 -13.64 -28.01 -11.07
N LEU A 88 -12.90 -29.12 -10.96
CA LEU A 88 -12.19 -29.51 -9.74
C LEU A 88 -11.01 -28.59 -9.35
N ASP A 89 -10.65 -27.63 -10.20
CA ASP A 89 -9.59 -26.65 -9.98
C ASP A 89 -10.13 -25.30 -9.48
N THR A 90 -11.45 -25.20 -9.26
CA THR A 90 -12.17 -23.99 -8.79
C THR A 90 -12.74 -24.16 -7.38
N GLY A 91 -13.25 -23.05 -6.80
CA GLY A 91 -13.89 -23.01 -5.49
C GLY A 91 -12.88 -22.99 -4.36
N ARG A 92 -12.01 -21.97 -4.35
CA ARG A 92 -10.95 -21.84 -3.33
C ARG A 92 -11.52 -21.32 -2.01
N LEU A 93 -10.85 -21.68 -0.92
CA LEU A 93 -11.15 -21.08 0.36
C LEU A 93 -10.84 -19.56 0.30
N GLY A 94 -11.66 -18.72 0.92
CA GLY A 94 -11.70 -17.27 0.70
C GLY A 94 -12.60 -16.78 -0.46
N GLU A 95 -12.98 -17.64 -1.43
CA GLU A 95 -13.90 -17.25 -2.52
C GLU A 95 -15.35 -17.56 -2.11
N THR A 96 -15.96 -16.73 -1.26
CA THR A 96 -17.27 -17.07 -0.63
C THR A 96 -18.40 -17.25 -1.64
N SER A 97 -18.31 -16.63 -2.82
CA SER A 97 -19.25 -16.84 -3.93
C SER A 97 -19.32 -18.30 -4.43
N SER A 98 -18.28 -19.10 -4.18
CA SER A 98 -18.25 -20.54 -4.49
C SER A 98 -18.87 -21.43 -3.41
N TYR A 99 -19.21 -20.86 -2.25
CA TYR A 99 -19.66 -21.65 -1.11
C TYR A 99 -21.09 -22.10 -1.30
N LEU A 100 -21.31 -23.42 -1.27
CA LEU A 100 -22.63 -24.01 -1.38
C LEU A 100 -23.12 -24.49 -0.01
N PRO A 101 -24.42 -24.36 0.27
CA PRO A 101 -25.01 -24.97 1.46
C PRO A 101 -24.84 -26.49 1.46
N LEU A 102 -24.52 -27.04 2.63
CA LEU A 102 -24.64 -28.47 2.89
C LEU A 102 -26.11 -28.85 3.02
N GLU A 103 -26.41 -30.08 2.64
CA GLU A 103 -27.74 -30.69 2.70
C GLU A 103 -27.85 -31.64 3.92
N ASP A 104 -29.06 -31.75 4.45
CA ASP A 104 -29.39 -32.56 5.63
C ASP A 104 -29.34 -34.07 5.32
N ALA A 105 -28.42 -34.81 5.96
CA ALA A 105 -28.33 -36.28 5.91
C ALA A 105 -28.91 -36.97 7.17
N GLY A 106 -29.67 -36.22 7.97
CA GLY A 106 -30.50 -36.59 9.12
C GLY A 106 -29.82 -36.45 10.49
N ASN A 107 -28.50 -36.67 10.60
CA ASN A 107 -27.77 -36.54 11.89
C ASN A 107 -26.53 -35.64 11.75
N PHE A 108 -26.20 -35.26 10.52
CA PHE A 108 -25.02 -34.52 10.10
C PHE A 108 -25.30 -33.97 8.70
N TRP A 109 -24.55 -32.95 8.30
CA TRP A 109 -24.70 -32.30 7.00
C TRP A 109 -23.62 -32.78 6.03
N THR A 110 -23.99 -32.98 4.76
CA THR A 110 -23.07 -33.37 3.67
C THR A 110 -23.34 -32.53 2.43
N ALA A 111 -22.43 -32.55 1.46
CA ALA A 111 -22.62 -31.79 0.22
C ALA A 111 -23.87 -32.20 -0.57
N ASP A 112 -24.32 -33.46 -0.46
CA ASP A 112 -25.37 -34.05 -1.30
C ASP A 112 -26.55 -34.68 -0.53
N GLY A 113 -26.60 -34.47 0.78
CA GLY A 113 -27.71 -34.87 1.65
C GLY A 113 -27.84 -36.38 1.86
N ASP A 114 -26.87 -37.19 1.45
CA ASP A 114 -26.85 -38.62 1.75
C ASP A 114 -25.66 -39.04 2.64
N ARG A 115 -25.66 -40.32 3.05
CA ARG A 115 -24.66 -40.87 3.98
C ARG A 115 -23.57 -41.68 3.29
N ALA A 116 -23.69 -41.87 1.97
CA ALA A 116 -22.75 -42.59 1.15
C ALA A 116 -21.57 -41.68 0.78
N ASN A 117 -20.46 -42.30 0.38
CA ASN A 117 -19.31 -41.59 -0.16
C ASN A 117 -19.30 -41.80 -1.68
N ASN A 118 -20.30 -41.26 -2.36
CA ASN A 118 -20.59 -41.52 -3.78
C ASN A 118 -20.42 -40.28 -4.67
N SER A 119 -20.28 -39.09 -4.08
CA SER A 119 -20.04 -37.84 -4.79
C SER A 119 -18.55 -37.46 -4.73
N MET A 120 -18.10 -36.76 -5.78
CA MET A 120 -16.76 -36.19 -5.89
C MET A 120 -16.92 -34.67 -6.09
N PRO A 121 -16.09 -33.82 -5.46
CA PRO A 121 -14.93 -34.13 -4.62
C PRO A 121 -15.22 -34.17 -3.10
N ASP A 122 -16.47 -34.01 -2.68
CA ASP A 122 -16.90 -33.99 -1.28
C ASP A 122 -16.54 -35.30 -0.53
N ARG A 123 -16.79 -36.46 -1.13
CA ARG A 123 -16.51 -37.81 -0.58
C ARG A 123 -16.96 -38.05 0.87
N SER A 124 -16.15 -37.66 1.85
CA SER A 124 -16.39 -37.88 3.29
C SER A 124 -16.77 -36.59 4.02
N LEU A 125 -16.84 -35.47 3.32
CA LEU A 125 -17.14 -34.13 3.84
C LEU A 125 -18.44 -34.16 4.64
N ARG A 126 -18.32 -33.93 5.94
CA ARG A 126 -19.42 -34.03 6.91
C ARG A 126 -19.24 -33.02 8.02
N LEU A 127 -20.27 -32.24 8.32
CA LEU A 127 -20.34 -31.41 9.53
C LEU A 127 -21.24 -32.07 10.58
N LYS A 128 -20.84 -32.07 11.85
CA LYS A 128 -21.53 -32.73 12.98
C LYS A 128 -21.57 -31.77 14.18
N PRO A 129 -22.43 -32.01 15.19
CA PRO A 129 -22.50 -31.15 16.38
C PRO A 129 -21.21 -31.02 17.21
N ASN A 130 -20.20 -31.85 16.94
CA ASN A 130 -18.94 -31.87 17.69
C ASN A 130 -17.80 -32.26 16.75
N GLY A 131 -17.69 -31.51 15.65
CA GLY A 131 -16.64 -31.66 14.64
C GLY A 131 -17.16 -32.28 13.34
N GLY A 132 -16.37 -33.13 12.70
CA GLY A 132 -16.70 -33.52 11.34
C GLY A 132 -15.66 -34.37 10.64
N ARG A 133 -15.71 -34.28 9.31
CA ARG A 133 -14.70 -34.78 8.39
C ARG A 133 -14.53 -33.76 7.27
N PRO A 134 -13.29 -33.41 6.92
CA PRO A 134 -13.04 -32.60 5.74
C PRO A 134 -13.30 -33.38 4.45
N GLY A 135 -13.28 -32.68 3.33
CA GLY A 135 -13.38 -33.24 1.99
C GLY A 135 -12.03 -33.76 1.47
N LEU A 136 -11.91 -33.87 0.15
CA LEU A 136 -10.67 -34.28 -0.50
C LEU A 136 -9.60 -33.18 -0.46
N PRO A 137 -8.31 -33.54 -0.22
CA PRO A 137 -7.23 -32.60 -0.44
C PRO A 137 -6.90 -32.44 -1.92
N ALA A 138 -6.21 -31.35 -2.24
CA ALA A 138 -5.60 -31.07 -3.52
C ALA A 138 -4.60 -32.18 -3.91
N GLY A 139 -4.43 -32.39 -5.22
CA GLY A 139 -3.57 -33.43 -5.77
C GLY A 139 -4.09 -34.87 -5.62
N LYS A 140 -5.22 -35.10 -4.92
CA LYS A 140 -5.84 -36.44 -4.82
C LYS A 140 -7.02 -36.58 -5.77
N ALA A 141 -7.03 -37.70 -6.50
CA ALA A 141 -8.15 -38.08 -7.38
C ALA A 141 -8.55 -37.01 -8.40
N GLY A 142 -7.58 -36.20 -8.85
CA GLY A 142 -7.79 -35.12 -9.82
C GLY A 142 -8.46 -33.88 -9.26
N ASN A 143 -8.52 -33.73 -7.93
CA ASN A 143 -8.97 -32.53 -7.24
C ASN A 143 -7.82 -31.51 -7.17
N GLY A 144 -8.00 -30.29 -7.65
CA GLY A 144 -6.96 -29.25 -7.67
C GLY A 144 -6.90 -28.39 -6.42
N VAL A 145 -7.98 -28.37 -5.62
CA VAL A 145 -8.14 -27.47 -4.47
C VAL A 145 -8.62 -28.24 -3.24
N ASP A 146 -8.08 -27.97 -2.05
CA ASP A 146 -8.53 -28.58 -0.80
C ASP A 146 -10.02 -28.29 -0.53
N ARG A 147 -10.77 -29.30 -0.08
CA ARG A 147 -12.21 -29.19 0.17
C ARG A 147 -12.49 -29.14 1.67
N PHE A 148 -12.97 -27.98 2.11
CA PHE A 148 -13.28 -27.65 3.49
C PHE A 148 -14.76 -27.85 3.77
N VAL A 149 -15.06 -28.34 4.97
CA VAL A 149 -16.39 -28.20 5.56
C VAL A 149 -16.41 -26.93 6.40
N ILE A 150 -17.45 -26.12 6.29
CA ILE A 150 -17.45 -24.75 6.79
C ILE A 150 -18.65 -24.53 7.70
N ALA A 151 -18.40 -24.07 8.92
CA ALA A 151 -19.41 -23.48 9.79
C ALA A 151 -19.31 -21.96 9.66
N ALA A 152 -20.40 -21.31 9.27
CA ALA A 152 -20.42 -19.87 9.05
C ALA A 152 -21.52 -19.20 9.86
N TYR A 153 -21.23 -17.99 10.34
CA TYR A 153 -22.16 -17.21 11.14
C TYR A 153 -22.20 -15.77 10.65
N THR A 154 -23.38 -15.33 10.21
CA THR A 154 -23.63 -13.95 9.80
C THR A 154 -24.03 -13.12 11.02
N VAL A 155 -23.27 -12.06 11.29
CA VAL A 155 -23.47 -11.21 12.47
C VAL A 155 -24.66 -10.26 12.27
N ASP A 156 -25.44 -10.03 13.34
CA ASP A 156 -26.70 -9.29 13.27
C ASP A 156 -26.59 -7.80 13.67
N SER A 157 -25.44 -7.41 14.23
CA SER A 157 -25.22 -6.09 14.81
C SER A 157 -23.77 -5.67 14.62
N ASP A 158 -23.53 -4.37 14.60
CA ASP A 158 -22.18 -3.82 14.61
C ASP A 158 -21.49 -4.10 15.97
N GLY A 159 -20.17 -4.32 15.96
CA GLY A 159 -19.40 -4.50 17.19
C GLY A 159 -18.03 -5.15 16.95
N PHE A 160 -17.25 -5.31 18.03
CA PHE A 160 -15.99 -6.05 17.99
C PHE A 160 -16.25 -7.52 18.25
N TYR A 161 -15.79 -8.39 17.34
CA TYR A 161 -16.01 -9.83 17.39
C TYR A 161 -14.73 -10.58 17.71
N ALA A 162 -14.88 -11.77 18.30
CA ALA A 162 -13.82 -12.72 18.57
C ALA A 162 -14.35 -14.15 18.47
N ILE A 163 -13.44 -15.10 18.21
CA ILE A 163 -13.66 -16.51 18.55
C ILE A 163 -13.09 -16.74 19.94
N ALA A 164 -13.85 -17.44 20.77
CA ALA A 164 -13.47 -17.81 22.13
C ALA A 164 -13.95 -19.23 22.44
N ASP A 165 -13.46 -19.80 23.54
CA ASP A 165 -13.87 -21.13 24.03
C ASP A 165 -13.70 -22.20 22.94
N SER A 166 -12.59 -22.12 22.22
CA SER A 166 -12.38 -22.88 21.01
C SER A 166 -11.44 -24.05 21.22
N PHE A 167 -11.74 -25.16 20.56
CA PHE A 167 -10.78 -26.24 20.40
C PHE A 167 -10.97 -26.98 19.08
N LEU A 168 -9.88 -27.51 18.54
CA LEU A 168 -9.90 -28.48 17.46
C LEU A 168 -8.97 -29.64 17.79
N SER A 169 -9.49 -30.86 17.78
CA SER A 169 -8.71 -32.08 18.03
C SER A 169 -9.04 -33.20 17.04
N LYS A 170 -8.11 -34.14 16.88
CA LYS A 170 -8.29 -35.31 16.01
C LYS A 170 -8.84 -36.50 16.77
N ARG A 171 -9.73 -37.26 16.12
CA ARG A 171 -10.24 -38.55 16.66
C ARG A 171 -9.37 -39.76 16.26
N SER A 172 -8.31 -39.57 15.48
CA SER A 172 -7.48 -40.68 14.97
C SER A 172 -6.03 -40.29 14.75
N SER A 173 -5.11 -41.05 15.36
CA SER A 173 -3.65 -40.95 15.15
C SER A 173 -3.19 -41.39 13.75
N LYS A 174 -4.12 -41.81 12.89
CA LYS A 174 -3.84 -42.28 11.52
C LYS A 174 -4.08 -41.21 10.45
N GLY A 175 -4.79 -40.13 10.79
CA GLY A 175 -4.90 -38.96 9.92
C GLY A 175 -3.62 -38.14 10.01
N ASP A 176 -3.28 -37.40 8.97
CA ASP A 176 -2.04 -36.60 8.93
C ASP A 176 -2.24 -35.15 9.38
N GLY A 177 -3.48 -34.66 9.45
CA GLY A 177 -3.78 -33.39 10.09
C GLY A 177 -5.23 -32.95 9.86
N ILE A 178 -5.61 -31.83 10.46
CA ILE A 178 -6.82 -31.09 10.12
C ILE A 178 -6.42 -29.63 10.03
N ASP A 179 -6.62 -29.05 8.85
CA ASP A 179 -6.37 -27.62 8.64
C ASP A 179 -7.56 -26.82 9.16
N LEU A 180 -7.26 -25.69 9.78
CA LEU A 180 -8.22 -24.74 10.34
C LEU A 180 -7.95 -23.37 9.77
N VAL A 181 -9.00 -22.75 9.25
CA VAL A 181 -8.95 -21.39 8.73
C VAL A 181 -10.17 -20.62 9.22
N VAL A 182 -9.93 -19.45 9.79
CA VAL A 182 -10.98 -18.49 10.16
C VAL A 182 -10.85 -17.27 9.27
N HIS A 183 -11.90 -16.90 8.55
CA HIS A 183 -11.93 -15.67 7.75
C HIS A 183 -13.28 -14.95 7.85
N VAL A 184 -13.29 -13.69 7.44
CA VAL A 184 -14.49 -12.84 7.43
C VAL A 184 -14.79 -12.46 6.00
N ASN A 185 -16.02 -12.67 5.53
CA ASN A 185 -16.40 -12.37 4.14
C ASN A 185 -15.36 -12.95 3.14
N ASP A 186 -15.05 -12.20 2.08
CA ASP A 186 -13.97 -12.49 1.13
C ASP A 186 -12.61 -11.91 1.59
N TYR A 187 -12.51 -11.45 2.85
CA TYR A 187 -11.22 -11.04 3.41
C TYR A 187 -10.33 -12.26 3.65
N ARG A 188 -9.03 -12.00 3.71
CA ARG A 188 -8.00 -12.91 4.18
C ARG A 188 -8.39 -13.48 5.52
N PRO A 189 -7.93 -14.70 5.80
CA PRO A 189 -8.16 -15.25 7.09
C PRO A 189 -7.53 -14.36 8.17
N VAL A 190 -8.20 -14.36 9.31
CA VAL A 190 -7.73 -13.76 10.56
C VAL A 190 -6.95 -14.79 11.39
N PHE A 191 -7.15 -16.09 11.11
CA PHE A 191 -6.44 -17.18 11.76
C PHE A 191 -6.26 -18.37 10.82
N VAL A 192 -5.09 -19.01 10.86
CA VAL A 192 -4.78 -20.25 10.16
C VAL A 192 -3.94 -21.13 11.07
N SER A 193 -4.30 -22.40 11.21
CA SER A 193 -3.52 -23.39 11.95
C SER A 193 -3.77 -24.79 11.40
N SER A 194 -2.98 -25.76 11.83
CA SER A 194 -3.18 -27.18 11.51
C SER A 194 -3.01 -28.01 12.78
N ALA A 195 -4.01 -28.82 13.12
CA ALA A 195 -3.87 -29.83 14.16
C ALA A 195 -2.98 -30.98 13.62
N GLY A 196 -1.81 -31.19 14.21
CA GLY A 196 -0.74 -32.06 13.72
C GLY A 196 -1.05 -33.56 13.74
N ALA A 197 -0.03 -34.41 13.55
CA ALA A 197 -0.20 -35.87 13.42
C ALA A 197 -0.59 -36.58 14.75
N GLY A 198 -0.32 -35.97 15.90
CA GLY A 198 -0.58 -36.53 17.24
C GLY A 198 -2.06 -36.57 17.65
N LEU A 199 -2.42 -37.42 18.62
CA LEU A 199 -3.77 -37.45 19.24
C LEU A 199 -3.93 -36.47 20.41
N ASP A 200 -2.81 -36.01 20.98
CA ASP A 200 -2.77 -35.18 22.19
C ASP A 200 -2.61 -33.67 21.88
N GLU A 201 -2.72 -33.29 20.60
CA GLU A 201 -2.54 -31.93 20.09
C GLU A 201 -3.91 -31.31 19.76
N ALA A 202 -4.72 -31.05 20.80
CA ALA A 202 -5.84 -30.12 20.64
C ALA A 202 -5.27 -28.71 20.43
N ILE A 203 -5.73 -28.00 19.41
CA ILE A 203 -5.39 -26.60 19.19
C ILE A 203 -6.50 -25.72 19.75
N ASP A 204 -6.10 -24.72 20.53
CA ASP A 204 -6.90 -23.54 20.83
C ASP A 204 -6.77 -22.57 19.64
N PHE A 205 -7.87 -21.92 19.28
CA PHE A 205 -7.91 -20.93 18.21
C PHE A 205 -8.69 -19.68 18.62
N ASP A 206 -8.60 -19.32 19.91
CA ASP A 206 -9.18 -18.10 20.42
C ASP A 206 -8.46 -16.92 19.75
N VAL A 207 -9.23 -16.05 19.10
CA VAL A 207 -8.68 -14.97 18.27
C VAL A 207 -9.64 -13.78 18.23
N GLU A 208 -9.10 -12.58 18.44
CA GLU A 208 -9.81 -11.34 18.15
C GLU A 208 -9.99 -11.20 16.64
N ILE A 209 -11.23 -11.05 16.18
CA ILE A 209 -11.52 -10.83 14.78
C ILE A 209 -11.38 -9.33 14.49
N GLY A 210 -12.09 -8.48 15.22
CA GLY A 210 -12.13 -7.03 14.99
C GLY A 210 -13.56 -6.48 14.86
N PHE A 211 -13.67 -5.21 14.50
CA PHE A 211 -14.96 -4.56 14.28
C PHE A 211 -15.58 -5.04 12.96
N LEU A 212 -16.79 -5.60 13.06
CA LEU A 212 -17.61 -6.06 11.94
C LEU A 212 -18.92 -5.28 11.88
N GLN A 213 -19.47 -5.13 10.68
CA GLN A 213 -20.77 -4.53 10.42
C GLN A 213 -21.86 -5.62 10.37
N ALA A 214 -23.09 -5.27 10.75
CA ALA A 214 -24.23 -6.17 10.60
C ALA A 214 -24.35 -6.67 9.14
N GLY A 215 -24.39 -8.00 8.97
CA GLY A 215 -24.39 -8.66 7.66
C GLY A 215 -23.04 -9.26 7.26
N ASP A 216 -21.94 -8.91 7.93
CA ASP A 216 -20.66 -9.60 7.76
C ASP A 216 -20.75 -11.05 8.24
N THR A 217 -19.99 -11.94 7.60
CA THR A 217 -20.03 -13.38 7.92
C THR A 217 -18.66 -13.88 8.34
N ILE A 218 -18.61 -14.53 9.51
CA ILE A 218 -17.44 -15.25 10.03
C ILE A 218 -17.51 -16.69 9.53
N TYR A 219 -16.43 -17.19 8.94
CA TYR A 219 -16.31 -18.55 8.43
C TYR A 219 -15.23 -19.30 9.21
N VAL A 220 -15.59 -20.43 9.80
CA VAL A 220 -14.67 -21.39 10.43
C VAL A 220 -14.63 -22.64 9.57
N ALA A 221 -13.53 -22.81 8.84
CA ALA A 221 -13.35 -23.82 7.81
C ALA A 221 -12.38 -24.91 8.27
N PHE A 222 -12.82 -26.17 8.13
CA PHE A 222 -12.05 -27.35 8.52
C PHE A 222 -11.66 -28.16 7.27
N GLY A 223 -10.36 -28.25 7.01
CA GLY A 223 -9.76 -28.81 5.81
C GLY A 223 -8.99 -30.10 6.05
N PRO A 224 -8.70 -30.83 4.96
CA PRO A 224 -7.87 -32.04 5.01
C PRO A 224 -6.38 -31.68 5.09
N GLY A 225 -5.57 -32.56 5.68
CA GLY A 225 -4.12 -32.56 5.47
C GLY A 225 -3.73 -33.20 4.12
N ASP A 226 -2.50 -33.70 3.99
CA ASP A 226 -2.00 -34.35 2.77
C ASP A 226 -2.78 -35.63 2.34
N SER A 227 -3.57 -36.22 3.25
CA SER A 227 -4.31 -37.46 3.04
C SER A 227 -5.65 -37.45 3.78
N PRO A 228 -6.77 -37.66 3.08
CA PRO A 228 -8.12 -37.66 3.68
C PRO A 228 -8.39 -38.88 4.57
N THR A 229 -7.37 -39.70 4.85
CA THR A 229 -7.52 -41.02 5.44
C THR A 229 -7.55 -40.93 6.96
N SER A 230 -8.75 -41.10 7.53
CA SER A 230 -8.99 -41.06 8.98
C SER A 230 -9.05 -39.66 9.60
N ASP A 231 -9.12 -38.62 8.77
CA ASP A 231 -9.34 -37.22 9.17
C ASP A 231 -10.75 -37.06 9.74
N ASN A 232 -10.85 -37.27 11.05
CA ASN A 232 -12.06 -37.02 11.81
C ASN A 232 -11.65 -36.06 12.90
N PHE A 233 -12.43 -35.01 13.07
CA PHE A 233 -12.15 -34.01 14.08
C PHE A 233 -13.27 -33.88 15.10
N GLU A 234 -12.91 -33.36 16.25
CA GLU A 234 -13.78 -32.76 17.25
C GLU A 234 -13.44 -31.28 17.29
N ALA A 235 -14.46 -30.44 17.21
CA ALA A 235 -14.28 -29.01 17.36
C ALA A 235 -15.49 -28.42 18.05
N ASP A 236 -15.23 -27.37 18.81
CA ASP A 236 -16.22 -26.45 19.34
C ASP A 236 -15.63 -25.05 19.37
N PHE A 237 -16.51 -24.04 19.37
CA PHE A 237 -16.13 -22.64 19.51
C PHE A 237 -17.36 -21.77 19.74
N SER A 238 -17.15 -20.67 20.46
CA SER A 238 -18.10 -19.59 20.64
C SER A 238 -17.71 -18.35 19.83
N ILE A 239 -18.72 -17.61 19.38
CA ILE A 239 -18.57 -16.27 18.81
C ILE A 239 -18.95 -15.27 19.89
N ALA A 240 -17.99 -14.42 20.24
CA ALA A 240 -18.13 -13.38 21.25
C ALA A 240 -18.18 -12.00 20.59
N ARG A 241 -18.96 -11.08 21.17
CA ARG A 241 -19.12 -9.70 20.70
C ARG A 241 -19.04 -8.69 21.84
N ALA A 242 -18.20 -7.68 21.70
CA ALA A 242 -18.25 -6.45 22.50
C ALA A 242 -18.98 -5.35 21.71
N ALA A 243 -19.80 -4.54 22.40
CA ALA A 243 -20.43 -3.38 21.78
C ALA A 243 -19.34 -2.39 21.34
N GLY A 244 -19.40 -1.95 20.08
CA GLY A 244 -18.46 -0.99 19.50
C GLY A 244 -19.17 -0.09 18.48
N ARG A 245 -18.52 0.99 18.07
CA ARG A 245 -18.99 1.90 17.01
C ARG A 245 -18.00 1.92 15.87
N SER A 246 -18.47 2.12 14.64
CA SER A 246 -17.55 2.29 13.50
C SER A 246 -16.70 3.55 13.66
N ILE A 247 -15.56 3.61 12.95
CA ILE A 247 -14.69 4.80 12.96
C ILE A 247 -15.49 6.06 12.60
N GLN A 248 -16.29 6.00 11.53
CA GLN A 248 -17.09 7.14 11.07
C GLN A 248 -18.14 7.56 12.10
N GLN A 249 -18.83 6.61 12.74
CA GLN A 249 -19.81 6.93 13.78
C GLN A 249 -19.17 7.65 14.97
N GLN A 250 -17.99 7.23 15.40
CA GLN A 250 -17.26 7.87 16.50
C GLN A 250 -16.90 9.33 16.15
N ILE A 251 -16.46 9.59 14.91
CA ILE A 251 -16.16 10.94 14.40
C ILE A 251 -17.43 11.78 14.32
N ASP A 252 -18.49 11.26 13.68
CA ASP A 252 -19.75 11.97 13.48
C ASP A 252 -20.42 12.36 14.81
N ASP A 253 -20.38 11.46 15.80
CA ASP A 253 -20.92 11.72 17.14
C ASP A 253 -20.15 12.85 17.85
N ALA A 254 -18.82 12.88 17.74
CA ALA A 254 -18.00 13.94 18.32
C ALA A 254 -18.29 15.31 17.67
N ILE A 255 -18.38 15.33 16.33
CA ILE A 255 -18.74 16.53 15.57
C ILE A 255 -20.15 17.01 15.95
N ALA A 256 -21.13 16.09 16.03
CA ALA A 256 -22.50 16.42 16.39
C ALA A 256 -22.63 16.94 17.84
N ALA A 257 -21.76 16.47 18.74
CA ALA A 257 -21.64 16.97 20.10
C ALA A 257 -20.93 18.35 20.21
N GLY A 258 -20.29 18.81 19.14
CA GLY A 258 -19.51 20.04 19.11
C GLY A 258 -18.14 19.92 19.79
N GLU A 259 -17.60 18.70 19.85
CA GLU A 259 -16.25 18.44 20.34
C GLU A 259 -15.21 18.85 19.29
N SER A 260 -14.03 19.28 19.74
CA SER A 260 -12.89 19.61 18.86
C SER A 260 -11.95 18.42 18.62
N SER A 261 -12.23 17.27 19.20
CA SER A 261 -11.39 16.09 19.08
C SER A 261 -12.15 14.79 19.34
N VAL A 262 -11.65 13.68 18.79
CA VAL A 262 -12.12 12.33 19.06
C VAL A 262 -10.94 11.36 19.18
N THR A 263 -10.99 10.47 20.16
CA THR A 263 -10.13 9.27 20.19
C THR A 263 -10.95 8.10 19.68
N ILE A 264 -10.44 7.41 18.67
CA ILE A 264 -11.06 6.24 18.09
C ILE A 264 -10.71 5.02 18.93
N ASP A 265 -11.70 4.17 19.23
CA ASP A 265 -11.48 2.92 19.95
C ASP A 265 -10.43 2.07 19.20
N PRO A 266 -9.35 1.61 19.85
CA PRO A 266 -8.29 0.85 19.19
C PRO A 266 -8.80 -0.52 18.72
N GLY A 267 -8.19 -1.04 17.66
CA GLY A 267 -8.54 -2.34 17.09
C GLY A 267 -8.51 -2.37 15.57
N THR A 268 -8.77 -3.55 15.02
CA THR A 268 -8.90 -3.78 13.57
C THR A 268 -10.34 -3.55 13.13
N TYR A 269 -10.56 -2.76 12.09
CA TYR A 269 -11.85 -2.44 11.50
C TYR A 269 -11.92 -2.97 10.07
N PHE A 270 -12.82 -3.89 9.81
CA PHE A 270 -13.13 -4.36 8.47
C PHE A 270 -14.30 -3.54 7.94
N ILE A 271 -14.03 -2.69 6.95
CA ILE A 271 -15.05 -1.79 6.41
C ILE A 271 -15.22 -2.09 4.93
N HIS A 272 -16.44 -2.46 4.56
CA HIS A 272 -16.87 -2.46 3.16
C HIS A 272 -17.48 -1.10 2.83
N PRO A 273 -17.14 -0.50 1.69
CA PRO A 273 -17.64 0.82 1.39
C PRO A 273 -19.10 0.72 0.92
N GLU A 274 -19.96 1.64 1.37
CA GLU A 274 -21.35 1.74 0.88
C GLU A 274 -21.42 2.01 -0.64
N ASN A 275 -20.31 2.51 -1.20
CA ASN A 275 -20.08 2.76 -2.61
C ASN A 275 -18.67 2.29 -2.97
N GLU A 276 -18.52 1.37 -3.92
CA GLU A 276 -17.25 0.77 -4.35
C GLU A 276 -16.12 1.76 -4.67
N ARG A 277 -16.43 3.05 -4.91
CA ARG A 277 -15.46 4.13 -5.17
C ARG A 277 -15.43 5.25 -4.13
N GLY A 278 -16.13 5.07 -3.00
CA GLY A 278 -16.23 6.03 -1.90
C GLY A 278 -14.98 6.10 -1.04
N ALA A 279 -15.11 6.69 0.15
CA ALA A 279 -14.10 6.65 1.20
C ALA A 279 -14.59 5.77 2.36
N HIS A 280 -13.67 5.09 3.05
CA HIS A 280 -13.99 4.33 4.26
C HIS A 280 -14.08 5.24 5.49
N ILE A 281 -13.27 6.30 5.51
CA ILE A 281 -13.32 7.39 6.49
C ILE A 281 -13.38 8.71 5.72
N GLU A 282 -14.38 9.53 6.02
CA GLU A 282 -14.53 10.85 5.41
C GLU A 282 -14.69 11.95 6.46
N ILE A 283 -13.80 12.94 6.39
CA ILE A 283 -13.85 14.18 7.18
C ILE A 283 -14.11 15.31 6.20
N ARG A 284 -15.19 16.06 6.41
CA ARG A 284 -15.63 17.08 5.46
C ARG A 284 -16.09 18.33 6.17
N ARG A 285 -15.61 19.48 5.69
CA ARG A 285 -15.99 20.82 6.21
C ARG A 285 -15.85 20.92 7.72
N GLN A 286 -14.72 20.43 8.22
CA GLN A 286 -14.35 20.55 9.63
C GLN A 286 -13.21 21.56 9.76
N ASP A 287 -13.28 22.36 10.81
CA ASP A 287 -12.27 23.34 11.17
C ASP A 287 -11.82 23.07 12.61
N ASP A 288 -10.52 23.13 12.90
CA ASP A 288 -9.95 22.93 14.24
C ASP A 288 -10.34 21.58 14.90
N PHE A 289 -10.16 20.46 14.19
CA PHE A 289 -10.59 19.13 14.64
C PHE A 289 -9.45 18.10 14.68
N GLU A 290 -9.38 17.32 15.75
CA GLU A 290 -8.35 16.30 15.97
C GLU A 290 -8.92 14.88 16.06
N ILE A 291 -8.25 13.93 15.41
CA ILE A 291 -8.55 12.50 15.50
C ILE A 291 -7.31 11.78 16.00
N ASP A 292 -7.43 11.14 17.16
CA ASP A 292 -6.44 10.21 17.69
C ASP A 292 -6.88 8.77 17.35
N ALA A 293 -6.16 8.14 16.44
CA ALA A 293 -6.37 6.78 15.96
C ALA A 293 -5.15 5.89 16.28
N ALA A 294 -4.50 6.12 17.42
CA ALA A 294 -3.45 5.24 17.93
C ALA A 294 -3.99 3.80 18.12
N GLY A 295 -3.30 2.80 17.57
CA GLY A 295 -3.72 1.40 17.65
C GLY A 295 -4.90 1.01 16.76
N VAL A 296 -5.30 1.88 15.82
CA VAL A 296 -6.38 1.60 14.86
C VAL A 296 -5.83 1.08 13.54
N ALA A 297 -6.33 -0.09 13.11
CA ALA A 297 -6.04 -0.66 11.80
C ALA A 297 -7.32 -0.72 10.95
N LEU A 298 -7.34 -0.02 9.82
CA LEU A 298 -8.38 -0.12 8.80
C LEU A 298 -7.98 -1.17 7.76
N ILE A 299 -8.79 -2.22 7.63
CA ILE A 299 -8.76 -3.15 6.50
C ILE A 299 -9.88 -2.75 5.55
N ALA A 300 -9.51 -2.03 4.50
CA ALA A 300 -10.42 -1.49 3.50
C ALA A 300 -10.85 -2.60 2.51
N GLY A 301 -12.16 -2.81 2.42
CA GLY A 301 -12.78 -3.65 1.39
C GLY A 301 -12.97 -2.91 0.07
N GLY A 302 -12.79 -3.60 -1.06
CA GLY A 302 -13.00 -3.00 -2.38
C GLY A 302 -12.03 -1.87 -2.71
N GLY A 303 -12.41 -1.05 -3.69
CA GLY A 303 -11.48 -0.10 -4.32
C GLY A 303 -11.38 1.28 -3.66
N GLY A 304 -12.23 1.63 -2.68
CA GLY A 304 -12.40 2.99 -2.13
C GLY A 304 -11.18 3.59 -1.42
N ALA A 305 -11.13 4.91 -1.22
CA ALA A 305 -10.05 5.54 -0.45
C ALA A 305 -10.16 5.15 1.03
N GLY A 306 -9.04 4.92 1.72
CA GLY A 306 -9.05 4.66 3.16
C GLY A 306 -9.49 5.90 3.96
N LEU A 307 -8.89 7.05 3.63
CA LEU A 307 -9.18 8.33 4.30
C LEU A 307 -9.36 9.46 3.29
N LYS A 308 -10.41 10.27 3.46
CA LYS A 308 -10.57 11.55 2.77
C LYS A 308 -10.77 12.70 3.74
N ILE A 309 -10.05 13.79 3.53
CA ILE A 309 -10.23 15.07 4.21
C ILE A 309 -10.54 16.12 3.16
N VAL A 310 -11.75 16.67 3.19
CA VAL A 310 -12.26 17.50 2.09
C VAL A 310 -12.78 18.83 2.61
N LYS A 311 -12.31 19.95 2.02
CA LYS A 311 -12.79 21.31 2.34
C LYS A 311 -12.72 21.63 3.83
N SER A 312 -11.61 21.25 4.47
CA SER A 312 -11.41 21.32 5.91
C SER A 312 -10.14 22.09 6.23
N ASP A 313 -10.10 22.71 7.40
CA ASP A 313 -9.02 23.60 7.84
C ASP A 313 -8.49 23.18 9.22
N HIS A 314 -7.17 23.15 9.41
CA HIS A 314 -6.57 22.80 10.71
C HIS A 314 -7.04 21.45 11.29
N VAL A 315 -7.06 20.39 10.46
CA VAL A 315 -7.44 19.03 10.89
C VAL A 315 -6.19 18.20 11.17
N THR A 316 -6.16 17.50 12.31
CA THR A 316 -5.07 16.57 12.65
C THR A 316 -5.56 15.13 12.73
N VAL A 317 -4.84 14.19 12.11
CA VAL A 317 -5.02 12.75 12.30
C VAL A 317 -3.72 12.15 12.83
N ARG A 318 -3.78 11.54 14.02
CA ARG A 318 -2.66 10.84 14.66
C ARG A 318 -2.87 9.34 14.63
N GLY A 319 -1.84 8.58 14.29
CA GLY A 319 -1.95 7.12 14.15
C GLY A 319 -2.70 6.73 12.88
N LEU A 320 -3.48 5.65 12.93
CA LEU A 320 -4.14 4.96 11.80
C LEU A 320 -3.17 4.22 10.85
N SER A 321 -3.36 2.90 10.77
CA SER A 321 -2.80 2.11 9.66
C SER A 321 -3.89 1.69 8.67
N ILE A 322 -3.62 1.83 7.38
CA ILE A 322 -4.54 1.50 6.28
C ILE A 322 -3.92 0.36 5.47
N ASP A 323 -4.69 -0.71 5.29
CA ASP A 323 -4.38 -1.81 4.37
C ASP A 323 -5.64 -2.17 3.57
N TYR A 324 -5.47 -2.93 2.48
CA TYR A 324 -6.56 -3.32 1.59
C TYR A 324 -6.63 -4.83 1.46
N ASP A 325 -7.86 -5.31 1.36
CA ASP A 325 -8.13 -6.72 1.16
C ASP A 325 -9.40 -6.94 0.30
N PRO A 326 -9.28 -7.60 -0.88
CA PRO A 326 -8.05 -8.14 -1.47
C PRO A 326 -6.99 -7.07 -1.74
N LEU A 327 -5.71 -7.47 -1.73
CA LEU A 327 -4.64 -6.53 -2.08
C LEU A 327 -4.88 -5.97 -3.49
N PRO A 328 -4.60 -4.68 -3.70
CA PRO A 328 -4.77 -4.04 -5.00
C PRO A 328 -3.68 -4.46 -6.00
N PHE A 329 -2.83 -5.42 -5.65
CA PHE A 329 -1.79 -5.99 -6.49
C PHE A 329 -1.60 -7.47 -6.15
N THR A 330 -0.92 -8.16 -7.05
CA THR A 330 -0.45 -9.53 -6.87
C THR A 330 1.04 -9.63 -7.17
N GLN A 331 1.60 -10.80 -6.86
CA GLN A 331 3.00 -11.12 -7.13
C GLN A 331 3.19 -12.62 -7.38
N GLY A 332 4.30 -12.95 -8.02
CA GLY A 332 4.66 -14.33 -8.30
C GLY A 332 6.09 -14.50 -8.79
N THR A 333 6.38 -15.70 -9.26
CA THR A 333 7.68 -16.06 -9.86
C THR A 333 7.52 -16.28 -11.35
N ILE A 334 8.46 -15.76 -12.15
CA ILE A 334 8.54 -16.07 -13.58
C ILE A 334 9.03 -17.52 -13.73
N VAL A 335 8.21 -18.40 -14.30
CA VAL A 335 8.53 -19.83 -14.48
C VAL A 335 8.87 -20.19 -15.93
N ASP A 336 8.49 -19.34 -16.89
CA ASP A 336 8.89 -19.42 -18.29
C ASP A 336 8.84 -18.04 -18.94
N GLN A 337 9.55 -17.82 -20.05
CA GLN A 337 9.52 -16.55 -20.78
C GLN A 337 9.87 -16.68 -22.26
N ALA A 338 9.40 -15.72 -23.06
CA ALA A 338 9.82 -15.59 -24.44
C ALA A 338 11.29 -15.18 -24.54
N GLY A 339 12.04 -15.78 -25.46
CA GLY A 339 13.44 -15.40 -25.71
C GLY A 339 13.64 -13.98 -26.24
N ASP A 340 12.57 -13.33 -26.71
CA ASP A 340 12.55 -11.94 -27.17
C ASP A 340 11.92 -10.96 -26.15
N GLY A 341 11.58 -11.45 -24.95
CA GLY A 341 11.00 -10.65 -23.87
C GLY A 341 9.57 -10.16 -24.14
N SER A 342 8.84 -10.76 -25.07
CA SER A 342 7.44 -10.40 -25.39
C SER A 342 6.40 -10.93 -24.40
N TRP A 343 6.68 -12.01 -23.68
CA TRP A 343 5.79 -12.56 -22.65
C TRP A 343 6.56 -13.31 -21.56
N ALA A 344 5.92 -13.49 -20.41
CA ALA A 344 6.34 -14.35 -19.30
C ALA A 344 5.17 -15.21 -18.81
N ILE A 345 5.45 -16.45 -18.38
CA ILE A 345 4.51 -17.25 -17.58
C ILE A 345 4.89 -17.03 -16.12
N VAL A 346 3.91 -16.61 -15.33
CA VAL A 346 4.04 -16.28 -13.92
C VAL A 346 3.24 -17.29 -13.10
N GLU A 347 3.87 -17.87 -12.09
CA GLU A 347 3.20 -18.65 -11.05
C GLU A 347 2.97 -17.72 -9.85
N ILE A 348 1.70 -17.43 -9.56
CA ILE A 348 1.28 -16.51 -8.49
C ILE A 348 1.57 -17.14 -7.14
N ASP A 349 2.08 -16.34 -6.21
CA ASP A 349 2.36 -16.81 -4.86
C ASP A 349 1.07 -17.19 -4.12
N ALA A 350 1.14 -18.25 -3.31
CA ALA A 350 0.08 -18.57 -2.36
C ALA A 350 -0.26 -17.37 -1.46
N GLY A 351 -1.56 -17.17 -1.18
CA GLY A 351 -2.06 -16.06 -0.35
C GLY A 351 -2.18 -14.70 -1.07
N TYR A 352 -1.74 -14.58 -2.33
CA TYR A 352 -1.93 -13.38 -3.13
C TYR A 352 -3.15 -13.50 -4.06
N PRO A 353 -3.87 -12.40 -4.32
CA PRO A 353 -5.03 -12.42 -5.21
C PRO A 353 -4.61 -12.80 -6.64
N MET A 354 -5.44 -13.56 -7.33
CA MET A 354 -5.18 -13.87 -8.74
C MET A 354 -5.32 -12.62 -9.62
N PRO A 355 -4.55 -12.49 -10.73
CA PRO A 355 -4.70 -11.37 -11.65
C PRO A 355 -6.14 -11.22 -12.16
N ASN A 356 -6.70 -10.02 -12.04
CA ASN A 356 -8.03 -9.68 -12.53
C ASN A 356 -8.05 -8.51 -13.55
N ASP A 357 -6.92 -7.81 -13.75
CA ASP A 357 -6.74 -6.78 -14.78
C ASP A 357 -6.03 -7.39 -16.02
N PRO A 358 -6.71 -7.65 -17.14
CA PRO A 358 -6.07 -8.18 -18.35
C PRO A 358 -5.06 -7.20 -18.96
N HIS A 359 -5.10 -5.92 -18.60
CA HIS A 359 -4.25 -4.85 -19.12
C HIS A 359 -3.45 -4.16 -18.01
N ALA A 360 -3.05 -4.94 -16.99
CA ALA A 360 -2.27 -4.45 -15.86
C ALA A 360 -1.08 -3.60 -16.31
N ASN A 361 -0.94 -2.40 -15.74
CA ASN A 361 0.23 -1.54 -15.92
C ASN A 361 1.08 -1.50 -14.64
N ARG A 362 2.25 -0.85 -14.71
CA ARG A 362 3.22 -0.79 -13.59
C ARG A 362 3.57 -2.19 -13.08
N ILE A 363 3.84 -3.09 -14.02
CA ILE A 363 4.40 -4.41 -13.77
C ILE A 363 5.90 -4.24 -13.51
N LEU A 364 6.38 -4.76 -12.38
CA LEU A 364 7.75 -4.56 -11.92
C LEU A 364 8.44 -5.91 -11.74
N ILE A 365 9.74 -5.93 -12.07
CA ILE A 365 10.59 -7.12 -11.92
C ILE A 365 11.51 -6.91 -10.73
N HIS A 366 11.61 -7.94 -9.89
CA HIS A 366 12.34 -7.93 -8.64
C HIS A 366 13.41 -9.03 -8.65
N ASP A 367 14.56 -8.72 -8.08
CA ASP A 367 15.63 -9.67 -7.88
C ASP A 367 15.19 -10.72 -6.83
N PRO A 368 15.27 -12.02 -7.14
CA PRO A 368 14.74 -13.07 -6.27
C PRO A 368 15.52 -13.25 -4.97
N SER A 369 16.78 -12.77 -4.90
CA SER A 369 17.62 -12.92 -3.72
C SER A 369 17.43 -11.79 -2.71
N THR A 370 17.10 -10.59 -3.19
CA THR A 370 16.95 -9.39 -2.36
C THR A 370 15.51 -8.93 -2.19
N GLY A 371 14.61 -9.27 -3.13
CA GLY A 371 13.25 -8.74 -3.19
C GLY A 371 13.15 -7.30 -3.72
N LEU A 372 14.28 -6.62 -3.91
CA LEU A 372 14.35 -5.27 -4.47
C LEU A 372 14.09 -5.29 -5.97
N LEU A 373 13.77 -4.14 -6.53
CA LEU A 373 13.65 -3.97 -7.98
C LEU A 373 14.94 -4.39 -8.67
N LYS A 374 14.80 -5.19 -9.73
CA LYS A 374 15.94 -5.73 -10.46
C LYS A 374 16.57 -4.65 -11.33
N ALA A 375 17.84 -4.34 -11.08
CA ALA A 375 18.59 -3.37 -11.87
C ALA A 375 18.53 -3.67 -13.39
N GLU A 376 18.62 -2.62 -14.19
CA GLU A 376 18.55 -2.63 -15.65
C GLU A 376 17.22 -3.14 -16.23
N THR A 377 16.18 -3.31 -15.42
CA THR A 377 14.80 -3.57 -15.90
C THR A 377 13.99 -2.27 -16.03
N LEU A 378 12.75 -2.37 -16.51
CA LEU A 378 11.81 -1.26 -16.69
C LEU A 378 10.42 -1.63 -16.19
N PRO A 379 9.61 -0.65 -15.76
CA PRO A 379 8.17 -0.81 -15.66
C PRO A 379 7.55 -1.25 -16.98
N ARG A 380 6.63 -2.20 -16.90
CA ARG A 380 5.95 -2.79 -18.07
C ARG A 380 4.45 -2.61 -17.99
N THR A 381 3.83 -2.77 -19.14
CA THR A 381 2.38 -2.85 -19.31
C THR A 381 2.04 -4.17 -20.00
N ALA A 382 0.99 -4.83 -19.53
CA ALA A 382 0.44 -6.01 -20.19
C ALA A 382 -0.40 -5.59 -21.41
N ALA A 383 -0.14 -6.23 -22.55
CA ALA A 383 -1.08 -6.29 -23.66
C ALA A 383 -2.26 -7.19 -23.32
N ASP A 384 -2.01 -8.31 -22.64
CA ASP A 384 -3.01 -9.30 -22.26
C ASP A 384 -2.49 -10.15 -21.08
N ILE A 385 -3.39 -10.64 -20.23
CA ILE A 385 -3.08 -11.59 -19.15
C ILE A 385 -4.06 -12.75 -19.25
N VAL A 386 -3.54 -13.93 -19.54
CA VAL A 386 -4.34 -15.13 -19.81
C VAL A 386 -4.06 -16.18 -18.76
N TRP A 387 -5.12 -16.64 -18.08
CA TRP A 387 -5.04 -17.81 -17.21
C TRP A 387 -4.71 -19.06 -18.03
N LEU A 388 -3.77 -19.86 -17.53
CA LEU A 388 -3.37 -21.13 -18.15
C LEU A 388 -3.97 -22.32 -17.40
N GLU A 389 -3.48 -22.56 -16.19
CA GLU A 389 -3.92 -23.62 -15.28
C GLU A 389 -3.45 -23.29 -13.86
N GLY A 390 -4.21 -23.71 -12.83
CA GLY A 390 -3.85 -23.46 -11.43
C GLY A 390 -3.56 -21.98 -11.16
N ASP A 391 -2.38 -21.70 -10.59
CA ASP A 391 -1.89 -20.34 -10.27
C ASP A 391 -1.02 -19.74 -11.39
N ARG A 392 -1.06 -20.31 -12.60
CA ARG A 392 -0.20 -19.89 -13.72
C ARG A 392 -0.94 -19.02 -14.71
N TYR A 393 -0.34 -17.86 -15.01
CA TYR A 393 -0.83 -16.89 -15.96
C TYR A 393 0.25 -16.56 -16.97
N GLN A 394 -0.12 -16.46 -18.25
CA GLN A 394 0.75 -15.86 -19.25
C GLN A 394 0.48 -14.35 -19.28
N VAL A 395 1.53 -13.57 -19.04
CA VAL A 395 1.53 -12.11 -19.14
C VAL A 395 2.19 -11.76 -20.48
N ALA A 396 1.39 -11.33 -21.45
CA ALA A 396 1.89 -10.78 -22.70
C ALA A 396 2.16 -9.29 -22.51
N PHE A 397 3.36 -8.82 -22.84
CA PHE A 397 3.70 -7.41 -22.69
C PHE A 397 3.32 -6.59 -23.94
N ASP A 398 3.07 -5.30 -23.74
CA ASP A 398 2.71 -4.33 -24.80
C ASP A 398 3.79 -4.14 -25.88
N ARG A 399 5.01 -4.54 -25.57
CA ARG A 399 6.17 -4.57 -26.47
C ARG A 399 7.16 -5.64 -26.02
N SER A 400 8.11 -5.97 -26.88
CA SER A 400 9.28 -6.76 -26.50
C SER A 400 10.24 -5.90 -25.67
N TYR A 401 10.73 -6.45 -24.55
CA TYR A 401 11.72 -5.81 -23.68
C TYR A 401 13.06 -6.51 -23.83
N ASN A 402 14.13 -5.74 -24.02
CA ASN A 402 15.51 -6.23 -24.09
C ASN A 402 16.26 -5.82 -22.82
N ASP A 403 15.98 -6.51 -21.73
CA ASP A 403 16.49 -6.26 -20.38
C ASP A 403 16.79 -7.61 -19.67
N PRO A 404 17.47 -7.63 -18.50
CA PRO A 404 18.00 -8.87 -17.94
C PRO A 404 16.97 -9.71 -17.17
N VAL A 405 15.71 -9.75 -17.62
CA VAL A 405 14.66 -10.59 -17.02
C VAL A 405 14.94 -12.07 -17.30
N SER A 406 14.73 -12.91 -16.29
CA SER A 406 15.03 -14.34 -16.33
C SER A 406 13.99 -15.15 -15.57
N VAL A 407 13.85 -16.43 -15.95
CA VAL A 407 13.13 -17.44 -15.15
C VAL A 407 13.73 -17.49 -13.75
N GLY A 408 12.87 -17.46 -12.74
CA GLY A 408 13.21 -17.35 -11.32
C GLY A 408 13.12 -15.93 -10.75
N ASP A 409 13.10 -14.89 -11.60
CA ASP A 409 12.83 -13.54 -11.14
C ASP A 409 11.42 -13.41 -10.58
N ARG A 410 11.27 -12.43 -9.70
CA ARG A 410 10.01 -12.13 -9.02
C ARG A 410 9.31 -11.00 -9.77
N ILE A 411 7.98 -11.02 -9.81
CA ILE A 411 7.19 -10.06 -10.59
C ILE A 411 5.99 -9.59 -9.76
N THR A 412 5.67 -8.30 -9.83
CA THR A 412 4.43 -7.74 -9.26
C THR A 412 3.55 -7.15 -10.35
N LEU A 413 2.23 -7.27 -10.18
CA LEU A 413 1.22 -6.77 -11.11
C LEU A 413 0.12 -6.06 -10.31
N ARG A 414 -0.40 -4.95 -10.82
CA ARG A 414 -1.59 -4.31 -10.24
C ARG A 414 -2.86 -5.15 -10.50
N GLN A 415 -3.92 -4.88 -9.74
CA GLN A 415 -5.29 -5.37 -9.96
C GLN A 415 -6.18 -4.26 -10.56
N ASP A 416 -7.36 -4.63 -11.07
CA ASP A 416 -8.41 -3.74 -11.55
C ASP A 416 -9.23 -3.17 -10.37
N GLY A 417 -10.13 -2.21 -10.64
CA GLY A 417 -11.04 -1.65 -9.63
C GLY A 417 -10.44 -0.52 -8.78
N MET A 418 -9.32 0.05 -9.20
CA MET A 418 -8.55 1.02 -8.43
C MET A 418 -9.26 2.39 -8.31
N VAL A 419 -9.36 2.96 -7.11
CA VAL A 419 -9.50 4.42 -6.94
C VAL A 419 -8.12 5.08 -6.98
N PRO A 420 -8.06 6.39 -7.28
CA PRO A 420 -6.77 7.04 -7.48
C PRO A 420 -5.93 7.24 -6.21
N PHE A 421 -6.49 7.20 -4.99
CA PHE A 421 -5.78 7.62 -3.77
C PHE A 421 -6.15 6.77 -2.56
N SER A 422 -5.17 6.45 -1.71
CA SER A 422 -5.40 5.74 -0.43
C SER A 422 -5.76 6.74 0.68
N VAL A 423 -5.04 7.86 0.74
CA VAL A 423 -5.38 9.06 1.53
C VAL A 423 -5.52 10.23 0.58
N GLN A 424 -6.62 11.00 0.67
CA GLN A 424 -6.87 12.18 -0.16
C GLN A 424 -7.17 13.41 0.68
N LEU A 425 -6.41 14.48 0.47
CA LEU A 425 -6.67 15.83 0.98
C LEU A 425 -7.12 16.70 -0.21
N ALA A 426 -8.38 17.12 -0.22
CA ALA A 426 -8.95 17.88 -1.33
C ALA A 426 -9.51 19.22 -0.85
N ASP A 427 -8.99 20.32 -1.40
CA ASP A 427 -9.34 21.69 -1.01
C ASP A 427 -9.20 21.92 0.51
N ALA A 428 -8.20 21.30 1.14
CA ALA A 428 -7.98 21.39 2.58
C ALA A 428 -6.81 22.33 2.91
N THR A 429 -6.74 22.86 4.13
CA THR A 429 -5.64 23.70 4.59
C THR A 429 -5.13 23.23 5.95
N ASP A 430 -3.82 23.30 6.16
CA ASP A 430 -3.16 23.03 7.45
C ASP A 430 -3.52 21.67 8.08
N VAL A 431 -3.70 20.65 7.23
CA VAL A 431 -3.87 19.25 7.68
C VAL A 431 -2.56 18.67 8.20
N VAL A 432 -2.61 17.99 9.34
CA VAL A 432 -1.49 17.23 9.91
C VAL A 432 -1.81 15.74 9.89
N LEU A 433 -0.97 14.95 9.22
CA LEU A 433 -0.95 13.49 9.32
C LEU A 433 0.28 13.09 10.13
N ASP A 434 0.09 12.53 11.32
CA ASP A 434 1.15 12.20 12.27
C ASP A 434 1.13 10.69 12.58
N GLY A 435 2.15 9.96 12.13
CA GLY A 435 2.24 8.52 12.34
C GLY A 435 1.27 7.65 11.51
N VAL A 436 0.65 8.21 10.47
CA VAL A 436 -0.22 7.47 9.54
C VAL A 436 0.60 6.46 8.72
N THR A 437 0.13 5.22 8.63
CA THR A 437 0.79 4.16 7.86
C THR A 437 -0.12 3.63 6.75
N VAL A 438 0.38 3.56 5.52
CA VAL A 438 -0.29 2.97 4.35
C VAL A 438 0.49 1.72 3.94
N TYR A 439 -0.09 0.54 4.18
CA TYR A 439 0.52 -0.76 3.89
C TYR A 439 0.25 -1.26 2.48
N SER A 440 -0.91 -0.89 1.96
CA SER A 440 -1.23 -1.04 0.56
C SER A 440 -2.16 0.05 0.06
N GLY A 441 -2.15 0.24 -1.25
CA GLY A 441 -2.86 1.34 -1.88
C GLY A 441 -3.07 1.09 -3.36
N SER A 442 -4.29 1.36 -3.81
CA SER A 442 -4.71 1.11 -5.18
C SER A 442 -3.99 1.99 -6.19
N ASN A 443 -3.48 3.17 -5.83
CA ASN A 443 -2.63 3.98 -6.71
C ASN A 443 -1.71 4.89 -5.87
N VAL A 444 -2.03 6.17 -5.68
CA VAL A 444 -1.20 7.06 -4.84
C VAL A 444 -1.42 6.74 -3.36
N GLY A 445 -0.35 6.78 -2.56
CA GLY A 445 -0.42 6.60 -1.11
C GLY A 445 -1.14 7.76 -0.43
N ILE A 446 -0.50 8.93 -0.41
CA ILE A 446 -1.06 10.18 0.11
C ILE A 446 -1.12 11.21 -1.01
N ASP A 447 -2.30 11.74 -1.26
CA ASP A 447 -2.56 12.76 -2.26
C ASP A 447 -3.08 14.03 -1.62
N SER A 448 -2.53 15.18 -2.00
CA SER A 448 -3.07 16.49 -1.66
C SER A 448 -3.23 17.37 -2.90
N GLN A 449 -4.39 18.02 -3.01
CA GLN A 449 -4.77 18.80 -4.18
C GLN A 449 -5.51 20.08 -3.82
N GLY A 450 -5.08 21.21 -4.40
CA GLY A 450 -5.76 22.51 -4.31
C GLY A 450 -5.74 23.15 -2.91
N GLY A 451 -4.93 22.59 -2.01
CA GLY A 451 -4.84 22.98 -0.61
C GLY A 451 -3.66 23.88 -0.26
N SER A 452 -3.26 23.86 1.01
CA SER A 452 -2.12 24.62 1.51
C SER A 452 -1.59 24.07 2.84
N GLY A 453 -0.27 24.09 3.02
CA GLY A 453 0.36 24.06 4.35
C GLY A 453 0.32 22.72 5.08
N HIS A 454 0.13 21.61 4.36
CA HIS A 454 0.01 20.29 4.98
C HIS A 454 1.32 19.81 5.63
N GLN A 455 1.20 19.04 6.71
CA GLN A 455 2.32 18.43 7.42
C GLN A 455 2.14 16.91 7.49
N PHE A 456 3.13 16.19 6.97
CA PHE A 456 3.19 14.73 7.00
C PHE A 456 4.39 14.31 7.85
N VAL A 457 4.10 13.93 9.09
CA VAL A 457 5.08 13.70 10.13
C VAL A 457 5.10 12.22 10.48
N ASP A 458 6.27 11.58 10.41
CA ASP A 458 6.45 10.16 10.74
C ASP A 458 5.49 9.23 9.95
N VAL A 459 5.08 9.65 8.75
CA VAL A 459 4.20 8.87 7.86
C VAL A 459 4.96 7.73 7.20
N ARG A 460 4.27 6.60 6.98
CA ARG A 460 4.87 5.40 6.39
C ARG A 460 4.06 4.91 5.21
N ILE A 461 4.73 4.64 4.09
CA ILE A 461 4.17 3.98 2.92
C ILE A 461 5.10 2.81 2.62
N ILE A 462 4.80 1.65 3.19
CA ILE A 462 5.72 0.50 3.23
C ILE A 462 4.94 -0.78 2.95
N PRO A 463 5.59 -1.84 2.41
CA PRO A 463 4.91 -3.12 2.25
C PRO A 463 4.35 -3.60 3.59
N GLY A 464 3.06 -3.94 3.61
CA GLY A 464 2.42 -4.51 4.78
C GLY A 464 2.90 -5.90 5.17
N PRO A 465 2.37 -6.45 6.28
CA PRO A 465 2.71 -7.78 6.75
C PRO A 465 2.45 -8.83 5.66
N THR A 466 3.26 -9.90 5.66
CA THR A 466 3.05 -11.06 4.79
C THR A 466 1.58 -11.48 4.87
N PRO A 467 0.85 -11.55 3.74
CA PRO A 467 -0.55 -11.96 3.75
C PRO A 467 -0.73 -13.28 4.48
N LEU A 468 -1.83 -13.45 5.21
CA LEU A 468 -2.13 -14.74 5.80
C LEU A 468 -2.32 -15.78 4.69
N LEU A 469 -1.79 -16.99 4.87
CA LEU A 469 -1.60 -18.04 3.84
C LEU A 469 -0.43 -17.82 2.85
N ALA A 470 0.22 -16.66 2.85
CA ALA A 470 1.42 -16.45 2.06
C ALA A 470 2.69 -16.85 2.82
N THR A 471 3.66 -17.41 2.08
CA THR A 471 5.02 -17.66 2.58
C THR A 471 6.00 -16.58 2.13
N GLN A 472 5.63 -15.79 1.12
CA GLN A 472 6.47 -14.75 0.53
C GLN A 472 6.02 -13.37 1.01
N PRO A 473 6.94 -12.54 1.54
CA PRO A 473 6.61 -11.17 1.93
C PRO A 473 6.19 -10.33 0.73
N ARG A 474 5.47 -9.23 0.99
CA ARG A 474 5.02 -8.31 -0.05
C ARG A 474 6.22 -7.61 -0.68
N LEU A 475 6.26 -7.59 -2.01
CA LEU A 475 7.34 -6.95 -2.76
C LEU A 475 7.07 -5.47 -3.09
N ARG A 476 5.85 -4.99 -2.84
CA ARG A 476 5.43 -3.59 -3.06
C ARG A 476 4.48 -3.11 -1.97
N SER A 477 4.46 -1.79 -1.76
CA SER A 477 3.50 -1.10 -0.90
C SER A 477 2.28 -0.69 -1.73
N ILE A 478 2.45 0.17 -2.72
CA ILE A 478 1.34 0.79 -3.46
C ILE A 478 1.50 0.64 -4.97
N ASN A 479 0.44 0.98 -5.71
CA ASN A 479 0.45 0.90 -7.17
C ASN A 479 0.86 2.18 -7.89
N GLY A 480 1.21 3.26 -7.19
CA GLY A 480 1.59 4.54 -7.77
C GLY A 480 2.63 5.28 -6.95
N THR A 481 2.52 6.60 -6.93
CA THR A 481 3.41 7.52 -6.21
C THR A 481 3.17 7.44 -4.70
N GLY A 482 4.24 7.51 -3.89
CA GLY A 482 4.13 7.56 -2.44
C GLY A 482 3.29 8.76 -1.97
N ILE A 483 3.89 9.94 -2.02
CA ILE A 483 3.23 11.21 -1.66
C ILE A 483 3.17 12.12 -2.89
N ARG A 484 1.99 12.64 -3.20
CA ARG A 484 1.77 13.58 -4.31
C ARG A 484 1.08 14.84 -3.78
N SER A 485 1.62 16.01 -4.11
CA SER A 485 1.09 17.32 -3.73
C SER A 485 0.95 18.20 -4.97
N ILE A 486 -0.27 18.65 -5.24
CA ILE A 486 -0.62 19.34 -6.49
C ILE A 486 -1.31 20.66 -6.24
N ASN A 487 -0.82 21.69 -6.94
CA ASN A 487 -1.46 22.99 -7.01
C ASN A 487 -1.66 23.66 -5.63
N GLU A 488 -0.81 23.32 -4.65
CA GLU A 488 -0.84 23.92 -3.32
C GLU A 488 -0.22 25.31 -3.33
N SER A 489 -0.80 26.20 -2.52
CA SER A 489 -0.30 27.57 -2.37
C SER A 489 0.90 27.68 -1.44
N VAL A 490 0.96 26.82 -0.43
CA VAL A 490 2.13 26.56 0.40
C VAL A 490 2.37 25.07 0.35
N GLY A 491 3.56 24.67 -0.09
CA GLY A 491 3.89 23.26 -0.25
C GLY A 491 3.95 22.48 1.06
N PRO A 492 3.92 21.14 0.97
CA PRO A 492 3.84 20.28 2.14
C PRO A 492 5.17 20.25 2.89
N ARG A 493 5.07 20.01 4.20
CA ARG A 493 6.20 19.65 5.05
C ARG A 493 6.17 18.16 5.34
N ILE A 494 7.08 17.42 4.71
CA ILE A 494 7.25 15.98 4.82
C ILE A 494 8.47 15.73 5.71
N GLU A 495 8.26 15.14 6.88
CA GLU A 495 9.29 14.93 7.89
C GLU A 495 9.32 13.50 8.38
N ARG A 496 10.53 12.92 8.43
CA ARG A 496 10.73 11.56 8.95
C ARG A 496 9.80 10.53 8.29
N ALA A 497 9.47 10.76 7.03
CA ALA A 497 8.65 9.84 6.26
C ALA A 497 9.47 8.62 5.85
N ARG A 498 8.81 7.47 5.75
CA ARG A 498 9.40 6.24 5.19
C ARG A 498 8.56 5.75 4.02
N ILE A 499 9.10 5.82 2.82
CA ILE A 499 8.41 5.48 1.56
C ILE A 499 9.23 4.41 0.85
N GLU A 500 8.66 3.22 0.70
CA GLU A 500 9.39 2.05 0.19
C GLU A 500 8.57 1.23 -0.79
N SER A 501 9.24 0.75 -1.84
CA SER A 501 8.69 -0.22 -2.79
C SER A 501 7.37 0.27 -3.43
N THR A 502 7.35 1.56 -3.80
CA THR A 502 6.28 2.15 -4.60
C THR A 502 6.35 1.61 -6.03
N ALA A 503 5.36 1.94 -6.86
CA ALA A 503 5.36 1.56 -8.27
C ALA A 503 5.53 2.73 -9.23
N ASP A 504 5.83 3.89 -8.67
CA ASP A 504 6.07 5.15 -9.36
C ASP A 504 7.02 5.99 -8.48
N ASP A 505 6.91 7.31 -8.48
CA ASP A 505 7.77 8.18 -7.68
C ASP A 505 7.62 7.95 -6.16
N GLY A 506 8.65 8.30 -5.37
CA GLY A 506 8.53 8.36 -3.91
C GLY A 506 7.70 9.57 -3.48
N VAL A 507 8.14 10.77 -3.89
CA VAL A 507 7.46 12.05 -3.64
C VAL A 507 7.34 12.84 -4.94
N ASN A 508 6.19 13.46 -5.20
CA ASN A 508 6.00 14.39 -6.32
C ASN A 508 5.25 15.67 -5.91
N ILE A 509 5.94 16.80 -5.95
CA ILE A 509 5.40 18.13 -5.59
C ILE A 509 5.42 18.99 -6.84
N HIS A 510 4.25 19.44 -7.30
CA HIS A 510 4.14 20.15 -8.55
C HIS A 510 2.91 21.06 -8.67
N GLY A 511 3.03 22.11 -9.48
CA GLY A 511 1.92 22.81 -10.10
C GLY A 511 1.61 22.30 -11.51
N GLU A 512 0.76 23.00 -12.23
CA GLU A 512 0.35 22.66 -13.59
C GLU A 512 0.53 23.82 -14.57
N PHE A 513 0.67 23.49 -15.86
CA PHE A 513 0.65 24.48 -16.93
C PHE A 513 -0.77 24.78 -17.41
N GLY A 514 -1.08 26.06 -17.58
CA GLY A 514 -2.22 26.53 -18.35
C GLY A 514 -1.83 26.84 -19.80
N LEU A 515 -2.61 26.31 -20.75
CA LEU A 515 -2.47 26.54 -22.18
C LEU A 515 -3.22 27.82 -22.59
N VAL A 516 -2.52 28.75 -23.25
CA VAL A 516 -3.14 29.95 -23.82
C VAL A 516 -3.93 29.57 -25.08
N ILE A 517 -5.25 29.68 -24.98
CA ILE A 517 -6.21 29.35 -26.05
C ILE A 517 -6.30 30.46 -27.08
N GLN A 518 -6.39 31.71 -26.61
CA GLN A 518 -6.35 32.90 -27.47
C GLN A 518 -6.11 34.17 -26.62
N PRO A 519 -5.34 35.15 -27.11
CA PRO A 519 -5.41 36.51 -26.57
C PRO A 519 -6.77 37.11 -26.89
N THR A 520 -7.43 37.71 -25.90
CA THR A 520 -8.74 38.36 -26.09
C THR A 520 -8.64 39.88 -26.10
N SER A 521 -7.66 40.43 -25.37
CA SER A 521 -7.24 41.83 -25.44
C SER A 521 -5.78 41.96 -24.96
N SER A 522 -5.24 43.18 -24.85
CA SER A 522 -3.83 43.37 -24.48
C SER A 522 -3.47 42.86 -23.08
N ASN A 523 -4.43 42.71 -22.17
CA ASN A 523 -4.23 42.22 -20.80
C ASN A 523 -5.23 41.13 -20.39
N GLN A 524 -5.87 40.45 -21.36
CA GLN A 524 -6.82 39.38 -21.08
C GLN A 524 -6.55 38.16 -21.96
N LEU A 525 -6.50 36.99 -21.33
CA LEU A 525 -6.12 35.71 -21.93
C LEU A 525 -7.24 34.70 -21.73
N ALA A 526 -7.55 33.91 -22.76
CA ALA A 526 -8.29 32.68 -22.57
C ALA A 526 -7.30 31.56 -22.22
N ILE A 527 -7.46 30.91 -21.08
CA ILE A 527 -6.57 29.84 -20.59
C ILE A 527 -7.39 28.58 -20.32
N ALA A 528 -6.85 27.42 -20.69
CA ALA A 528 -7.36 26.10 -20.31
C ALA A 528 -6.26 25.30 -19.61
N MET A 529 -6.62 24.49 -18.61
CA MET A 529 -5.68 23.66 -17.85
C MET A 529 -6.00 22.17 -18.04
N LYS A 530 -5.05 21.32 -17.64
CA LYS A 530 -5.16 19.85 -17.68
C LYS A 530 -6.42 19.36 -16.97
N ASP A 531 -6.63 19.86 -15.75
CA ASP A 531 -7.80 19.64 -14.90
C ASP A 531 -8.61 20.95 -14.76
N GLU A 532 -8.95 21.37 -13.55
CA GLU A 532 -9.68 22.62 -13.27
C GLU A 532 -8.71 23.83 -13.21
N LEU A 533 -9.22 25.04 -13.46
CA LEU A 533 -8.39 26.23 -13.34
C LEU A 533 -8.13 26.58 -11.87
N ILE A 534 -6.86 26.70 -11.50
CA ILE A 534 -6.41 26.95 -10.13
C ILE A 534 -6.07 28.41 -9.81
N TYR A 535 -6.06 29.29 -10.82
CA TYR A 535 -5.63 30.67 -10.64
C TYR A 535 -6.69 31.52 -9.93
N GLU A 536 -6.25 32.33 -8.98
CA GLU A 536 -7.08 33.27 -8.25
C GLU A 536 -6.60 34.71 -8.41
N ALA A 537 -7.48 35.68 -8.13
CA ALA A 537 -7.10 37.08 -8.11
C ALA A 537 -6.05 37.33 -7.02
N GLY A 538 -4.91 37.89 -7.39
CA GLY A 538 -3.75 38.08 -6.54
C GLY A 538 -2.59 37.14 -6.87
N ASP A 539 -2.85 36.00 -7.52
CA ASP A 539 -1.80 35.05 -7.90
C ASP A 539 -0.85 35.69 -8.92
N ARG A 540 0.45 35.41 -8.75
CA ARG A 540 1.44 35.61 -9.80
C ARG A 540 1.25 34.55 -10.87
N ILE A 541 1.42 34.96 -12.11
CA ILE A 541 1.39 34.08 -13.27
C ILE A 541 2.62 34.38 -14.15
N ARG A 542 3.35 33.31 -14.47
CA ARG A 542 4.45 33.34 -15.43
C ARG A 542 3.88 32.95 -16.79
N ILE A 543 4.15 33.76 -17.80
CA ILE A 543 3.88 33.48 -19.20
C ILE A 543 5.18 32.96 -19.80
N LEU A 544 5.16 31.73 -20.32
CA LEU A 544 6.27 31.08 -20.98
C LEU A 544 5.97 31.02 -22.48
N ARG A 545 6.71 31.83 -23.24
CA ARG A 545 6.55 31.90 -24.70
C ARG A 545 7.28 30.75 -25.38
N ALA A 546 6.57 30.04 -26.26
CA ALA A 546 7.13 28.90 -26.97
C ALA A 546 8.22 29.31 -27.98
N GLU A 547 8.15 30.52 -28.56
CA GLU A 547 9.06 30.95 -29.63
C GLU A 547 10.41 31.51 -29.15
N ASP A 548 10.43 32.23 -28.03
CA ASP A 548 11.62 32.96 -27.53
C ASP A 548 12.00 32.60 -26.10
N HIS A 549 11.24 31.69 -25.47
CA HIS A 549 11.43 31.21 -24.10
C HIS A 549 11.51 32.34 -23.05
N VAL A 550 10.94 33.52 -23.35
CA VAL A 550 10.93 34.63 -22.39
C VAL A 550 9.85 34.39 -21.35
N ILE A 551 10.27 34.42 -20.09
CA ILE A 551 9.39 34.38 -18.93
C ILE A 551 8.99 35.82 -18.57
N GLU A 552 7.72 36.17 -18.76
CA GLU A 552 7.14 37.41 -18.20
C GLU A 552 6.25 37.08 -17.01
N GLU A 553 6.39 37.82 -15.91
CA GLU A 553 5.52 37.68 -14.74
C GLU A 553 4.45 38.78 -14.72
N ARG A 554 3.23 38.42 -14.35
CA ARG A 554 2.06 39.30 -14.17
C ARG A 554 1.28 38.89 -12.93
N VAL A 555 0.33 39.73 -12.54
CA VAL A 555 -0.61 39.42 -11.46
C VAL A 555 -2.00 39.21 -12.05
N VAL A 556 -2.66 38.13 -11.63
CA VAL A 556 -4.06 37.85 -11.96
C VAL A 556 -4.96 38.83 -11.20
N VAL A 557 -5.83 39.53 -11.92
CA VAL A 557 -6.78 40.51 -11.37
C VAL A 557 -8.18 39.92 -11.27
N ALA A 558 -8.57 39.10 -12.24
CA ALA A 558 -9.89 38.47 -12.28
C ALA A 558 -9.84 37.20 -13.13
N VAL A 559 -10.71 36.25 -12.78
CA VAL A 559 -10.93 35.00 -13.51
C VAL A 559 -12.43 34.84 -13.72
N GLU A 560 -12.83 34.58 -14.97
CA GLU A 560 -14.22 34.38 -15.35
C GLU A 560 -14.35 33.14 -16.25
N PRO A 561 -15.36 32.28 -16.07
CA PRO A 561 -15.61 31.18 -16.99
C PRO A 561 -15.80 31.69 -18.42
N LEU A 562 -15.13 31.06 -19.38
CA LEU A 562 -15.23 31.39 -20.80
C LEU A 562 -15.70 30.16 -21.58
N PRO A 563 -16.99 30.08 -21.96
CA PRO A 563 -17.52 28.91 -22.65
C PRO A 563 -16.86 28.71 -24.02
N ILE A 564 -15.98 27.73 -24.10
CA ILE A 564 -15.37 27.22 -25.33
C ILE A 564 -15.69 25.73 -25.40
N ALA A 565 -16.02 25.22 -26.59
CA ALA A 565 -16.33 23.80 -26.74
C ALA A 565 -15.09 22.95 -26.43
N ALA A 566 -15.23 21.91 -25.61
CA ALA A 566 -14.13 20.99 -25.28
C ALA A 566 -13.43 20.40 -26.51
N SER A 567 -14.16 20.17 -27.62
CA SER A 567 -13.57 19.72 -28.88
C SER A 567 -12.63 20.75 -29.53
N GLN A 568 -12.87 22.05 -29.31
CA GLN A 568 -11.99 23.11 -29.76
C GLN A 568 -10.75 23.22 -28.86
N LEU A 569 -10.92 23.07 -27.54
CA LEU A 569 -9.80 23.03 -26.60
C LEU A 569 -8.86 21.85 -26.88
N ALA A 570 -9.43 20.66 -27.08
CA ALA A 570 -8.68 19.47 -27.47
C ALA A 570 -7.90 19.68 -28.78
N LEU A 571 -8.49 20.33 -29.80
CA LEU A 571 -7.78 20.60 -31.05
C LEU A 571 -6.60 21.57 -30.87
N ILE A 572 -6.74 22.58 -30.01
CA ILE A 572 -5.65 23.52 -29.70
C ILE A 572 -4.56 22.83 -28.89
N ARG A 573 -4.94 22.02 -27.89
CA ARG A 573 -4.00 21.16 -27.16
C ARG A 573 -3.23 20.24 -28.11
N ASP A 574 -3.91 19.48 -28.97
CA ASP A 574 -3.25 18.54 -29.88
C ASP A 574 -2.32 19.24 -30.88
N MET A 575 -2.58 20.51 -31.19
CA MET A 575 -1.74 21.32 -32.07
C MET A 575 -0.47 21.84 -31.39
N HIS A 576 -0.52 22.14 -30.09
CA HIS A 576 0.58 22.80 -29.36
C HIS A 576 1.29 21.92 -28.34
N LEU A 577 0.64 20.87 -27.85
CA LEU A 577 1.14 19.90 -26.89
C LEU A 577 0.86 18.47 -27.40
N PRO A 578 1.34 18.10 -28.61
CA PRO A 578 1.03 16.81 -29.23
C PRO A 578 1.59 15.61 -28.47
N GLU A 579 2.67 15.82 -27.68
CA GLU A 579 3.34 14.79 -26.89
C GLU A 579 2.73 14.62 -25.49
N LEU A 580 1.73 15.41 -25.09
CA LEU A 580 1.07 15.27 -23.79
C LEU A 580 0.32 13.94 -23.74
N ARG A 581 0.99 12.91 -23.21
CA ARG A 581 0.54 11.52 -23.28
C ARG A 581 -0.64 11.32 -22.33
N LEU A 582 -1.85 11.28 -22.89
CA LEU A 582 -3.07 10.70 -22.31
C LEU A 582 -3.63 11.27 -20.98
N ASN A 583 -3.07 12.33 -20.41
CA ASN A 583 -3.47 12.79 -19.08
C ASN A 583 -3.82 14.28 -19.06
N GLY A 584 -4.94 14.66 -19.66
CA GLY A 584 -5.51 15.98 -19.47
C GLY A 584 -6.80 16.20 -20.25
N ARG A 585 -7.85 16.62 -19.54
CA ARG A 585 -9.17 16.81 -20.13
C ARG A 585 -9.23 18.09 -20.94
N TYR A 586 -8.60 19.17 -20.47
CA TYR A 586 -8.71 20.52 -21.08
C TYR A 586 -10.16 20.81 -21.47
N GLU A 587 -11.09 20.55 -20.54
CA GLU A 587 -12.53 20.57 -20.78
C GLU A 587 -13.12 21.97 -20.65
N GLU A 588 -12.44 22.85 -19.90
CA GLU A 588 -12.91 24.18 -19.57
C GLU A 588 -11.86 25.25 -19.87
N ALA A 589 -12.34 26.44 -20.22
CA ALA A 589 -11.51 27.61 -20.43
C ALA A 589 -12.02 28.79 -19.60
N HIS A 590 -11.10 29.64 -19.21
CA HIS A 590 -11.35 30.81 -18.38
C HIS A 590 -10.72 32.04 -19.00
N LEU A 591 -11.43 33.16 -18.91
CA LEU A 591 -10.90 34.48 -19.20
C LEU A 591 -10.13 34.97 -17.96
N VAL A 592 -8.81 35.08 -18.09
CA VAL A 592 -7.91 35.58 -17.06
C VAL A 592 -7.50 37.01 -17.40
N THR A 593 -7.82 37.95 -16.51
CA THR A 593 -7.46 39.36 -16.63
C THR A 593 -6.19 39.63 -15.82
N LEU A 594 -5.22 40.30 -16.45
CA LEU A 594 -3.92 40.64 -15.86
C LEU A 594 -3.83 42.12 -15.50
N ASP A 595 -2.94 42.44 -14.56
CA ASP A 595 -2.67 43.78 -14.05
C ASP A 595 -2.08 44.74 -15.09
N ALA A 596 -1.35 44.20 -16.07
CA ALA A 596 -0.73 44.97 -17.15
C ALA A 596 -0.78 44.21 -18.48
N PRO A 597 -0.65 44.92 -19.62
CA PRO A 597 -0.57 44.27 -20.92
C PRO A 597 0.54 43.22 -21.03
N VAL A 598 0.31 42.17 -21.81
CA VAL A 598 1.27 41.10 -22.12
C VAL A 598 1.20 40.75 -23.60
N SER A 599 2.35 40.39 -24.18
CA SER A 599 2.41 39.84 -25.54
C SER A 599 2.37 38.31 -25.45
N VAL A 600 1.35 37.71 -26.06
CA VAL A 600 1.10 36.26 -26.05
C VAL A 600 0.54 35.78 -27.38
N SER A 601 0.77 34.52 -27.68
CA SER A 601 0.24 33.79 -28.81
C SER A 601 -0.58 32.59 -28.34
N GLN A 602 -1.46 32.09 -29.21
CA GLN A 602 -2.09 30.79 -29.00
C GLN A 602 -1.00 29.72 -28.91
N GLY A 603 -1.08 28.85 -27.91
CA GLY A 603 -0.09 27.80 -27.65
C GLY A 603 0.98 28.16 -26.62
N ASP A 604 1.11 29.43 -26.22
CA ASP A 604 1.97 29.79 -25.10
C ASP A 604 1.49 29.12 -23.80
N LEU A 605 2.41 28.90 -22.87
CA LEU A 605 2.11 28.28 -21.59
C LEU A 605 2.10 29.32 -20.48
N THR A 606 1.34 29.02 -19.43
CA THR A 606 1.30 29.78 -18.19
C THR A 606 1.51 28.85 -17.02
N ALA A 607 2.11 29.34 -15.94
CA ALA A 607 2.18 28.63 -14.67
C ALA A 607 2.17 29.62 -13.51
N SER A 608 1.64 29.23 -12.36
CA SER A 608 1.68 30.07 -11.17
C SER A 608 2.74 29.58 -10.18
N PRO A 609 3.75 30.39 -9.84
CA PRO A 609 4.67 30.09 -8.74
C PRO A 609 4.01 30.22 -7.35
N ASP A 610 2.74 30.62 -7.29
CA ASP A 610 1.94 30.65 -6.07
C ASP A 610 1.01 29.44 -5.97
N ARG A 611 1.08 28.50 -6.93
CA ARG A 611 0.29 27.26 -6.99
C ARG A 611 1.15 26.08 -7.47
N ASP A 612 2.42 26.05 -7.07
CA ASP A 612 3.37 24.99 -7.44
C ASP A 612 3.90 24.20 -6.23
N GLY A 613 3.28 24.39 -5.05
CA GLY A 613 3.78 23.87 -3.79
C GLY A 613 5.02 24.63 -3.29
N SER A 614 5.13 25.94 -3.55
CA SER A 614 6.27 26.73 -3.08
C SER A 614 6.41 26.69 -1.55
N GLY A 615 7.66 26.60 -1.07
CA GLY A 615 7.96 26.54 0.36
C GLY A 615 7.93 25.13 0.95
N PHE A 616 7.80 24.09 0.11
CA PHE A 616 7.83 22.70 0.56
C PHE A 616 9.11 22.34 1.33
N ALA A 617 9.02 21.31 2.18
CA ALA A 617 10.17 20.71 2.83
C ALA A 617 10.05 19.18 2.79
N VAL A 618 11.11 18.50 2.35
CA VAL A 618 11.26 17.04 2.49
C VAL A 618 12.53 16.80 3.29
N VAL A 619 12.36 16.44 4.56
CA VAL A 619 13.46 16.39 5.52
C VAL A 619 13.50 15.11 6.34
N ASP A 620 14.71 14.65 6.65
CA ASP A 620 14.98 13.49 7.51
C ASP A 620 14.23 12.20 7.08
N SER A 621 13.93 12.05 5.79
CA SER A 621 13.07 10.98 5.27
C SER A 621 13.86 9.88 4.55
N VAL A 622 13.25 8.70 4.45
CA VAL A 622 13.80 7.51 3.78
C VAL A 622 12.91 7.17 2.59
N ILE A 623 13.48 7.22 1.38
CA ILE A 623 12.80 6.88 0.13
C ILE A 623 13.59 5.78 -0.57
N THR A 624 13.04 4.58 -0.68
CA THR A 624 13.78 3.45 -1.25
C THR A 624 13.00 2.61 -2.24
N ASN A 625 13.74 1.97 -3.15
CA ASN A 625 13.23 0.93 -4.05
C ASN A 625 12.08 1.41 -4.95
N THR A 626 12.31 2.51 -5.68
CA THR A 626 11.29 3.13 -6.56
C THR A 626 11.63 2.93 -8.05
N PRO A 627 10.67 2.52 -8.89
CA PRO A 627 10.94 2.32 -10.32
C PRO A 627 10.91 3.64 -11.13
N ALA A 628 10.60 4.76 -10.49
CA ALA A 628 10.68 6.11 -11.02
C ALA A 628 11.61 6.97 -10.17
N VAL A 629 11.26 8.24 -9.92
CA VAL A 629 12.09 9.23 -9.21
C VAL A 629 11.93 9.07 -7.69
N GLY A 630 13.00 9.31 -6.92
CA GLY A 630 12.89 9.39 -5.46
C GLY A 630 12.03 10.58 -5.02
N ILE A 631 12.49 11.80 -5.28
CA ILE A 631 11.80 13.06 -4.97
C ILE A 631 11.74 13.95 -6.23
N ARG A 632 10.54 14.28 -6.70
CA ARG A 632 10.30 15.38 -7.66
C ARG A 632 9.98 16.66 -6.90
N ALA A 633 10.91 17.60 -6.95
CA ALA A 633 10.91 18.86 -6.21
C ALA A 633 10.71 20.02 -7.19
N LYS A 634 9.50 20.19 -7.73
CA LYS A 634 9.24 21.11 -8.85
C LYS A 634 8.68 22.48 -8.43
N GLY A 635 8.32 22.67 -7.16
CA GLY A 635 7.98 23.97 -6.60
C GLY A 635 9.20 24.87 -6.32
N SER A 636 8.96 26.14 -5.96
CA SER A 636 10.03 27.10 -5.59
C SER A 636 10.24 27.22 -4.08
N HIS A 637 11.33 27.83 -3.61
CA HIS A 637 11.60 28.11 -2.18
C HIS A 637 11.63 26.87 -1.27
N GLY A 638 11.85 25.69 -1.85
CA GLY A 638 11.80 24.42 -1.13
C GLY A 638 13.14 23.94 -0.57
N VAL A 639 13.04 23.02 0.38
CA VAL A 639 14.17 22.36 1.05
C VAL A 639 14.08 20.85 0.87
N VAL A 640 15.15 20.22 0.39
CA VAL A 640 15.35 18.77 0.37
C VAL A 640 16.60 18.47 1.18
N GLU A 641 16.43 18.06 2.43
CA GLU A 641 17.52 18.00 3.40
C GLU A 641 17.60 16.68 4.19
N SER A 642 18.80 16.16 4.39
CA SER A 642 19.06 15.03 5.30
C SER A 642 18.28 13.74 4.97
N ASN A 643 17.92 13.53 3.71
CA ASN A 643 17.19 12.33 3.29
C ASN A 643 18.14 11.19 2.89
N LEU A 644 17.69 9.95 3.09
CA LEU A 644 18.26 8.76 2.45
C LEU A 644 17.41 8.40 1.23
N ILE A 645 18.01 8.40 0.05
CA ILE A 645 17.36 8.00 -1.20
C ILE A 645 18.16 6.86 -1.83
N GLU A 646 17.56 5.68 -1.91
CA GLU A 646 18.27 4.47 -2.33
C GLU A 646 17.50 3.62 -3.36
N GLN A 647 18.21 3.01 -4.31
CA GLN A 647 17.66 2.06 -5.29
C GLN A 647 16.52 2.66 -6.14
N THR A 648 16.83 3.76 -6.83
CA THR A 648 15.88 4.41 -7.75
C THR A 648 16.24 4.07 -9.19
N PHE A 649 15.25 3.74 -10.01
CA PHE A 649 15.49 3.49 -11.45
C PHE A 649 15.74 4.78 -12.24
N ARG A 650 15.23 5.91 -11.75
CA ARG A 650 15.37 7.25 -12.30
C ARG A 650 16.08 8.17 -11.28
N PRO A 651 16.21 9.49 -11.52
CA PRO A 651 16.93 10.37 -10.59
C PRO A 651 16.44 10.21 -9.16
N ALA A 652 17.36 10.29 -8.20
CA ALA A 652 17.01 10.32 -6.80
C ALA A 652 16.28 11.63 -6.46
N ILE A 653 16.75 12.75 -7.02
CA ILE A 653 16.10 14.06 -6.90
C ILE A 653 15.97 14.66 -8.30
N LEU A 654 14.75 15.06 -8.67
CA LEU A 654 14.46 15.72 -9.93
C LEU A 654 13.83 17.09 -9.67
N VAL A 655 14.49 18.12 -10.18
CA VAL A 655 13.93 19.47 -10.34
C VAL A 655 13.72 19.66 -11.83
N ALA A 656 12.47 19.62 -12.28
CA ALA A 656 12.17 19.75 -13.69
C ALA A 656 10.97 20.65 -13.97
N ALA A 657 11.07 21.44 -15.04
CA ALA A 657 9.87 21.89 -15.75
C ALA A 657 9.44 20.78 -16.71
N GLU A 658 8.15 20.38 -16.70
CA GLU A 658 7.66 19.29 -17.55
C GLU A 658 6.50 19.71 -18.48
N PRO A 659 6.72 20.66 -19.41
CA PRO A 659 5.67 21.19 -20.28
C PRO A 659 5.11 20.19 -21.30
N GLU A 660 5.92 19.25 -21.82
CA GLU A 660 5.52 18.44 -22.97
C GLU A 660 4.86 17.11 -22.57
N ASN A 661 5.47 16.31 -21.68
CA ASN A 661 4.98 14.97 -21.40
C ASN A 661 3.86 14.94 -20.37
N TRP A 662 3.96 15.81 -19.34
CA TRP A 662 3.09 15.77 -18.16
C TRP A 662 2.24 17.02 -17.97
N GLY A 663 2.67 18.16 -18.51
CA GLY A 663 2.04 19.46 -18.28
C GLY A 663 2.23 19.95 -16.84
N GLU A 664 3.34 19.59 -16.20
CA GLU A 664 3.56 19.78 -14.76
C GLU A 664 4.71 20.73 -14.45
N SER A 665 4.40 21.81 -13.73
CA SER A 665 5.30 22.83 -13.19
C SER A 665 6.20 23.57 -14.18
N ALA A 666 6.33 24.87 -13.95
CA ALA A 666 7.37 25.67 -14.57
C ALA A 666 8.69 25.57 -13.80
N TYR A 667 9.60 26.50 -14.09
CA TYR A 667 10.91 26.53 -13.46
C TYR A 667 10.87 26.86 -11.97
N ALA A 668 11.53 26.04 -11.16
CA ALA A 668 11.78 26.29 -9.75
C ALA A 668 12.88 27.34 -9.50
N GLU A 669 12.74 28.12 -8.43
CA GLU A 669 13.77 29.03 -7.94
C GLU A 669 13.99 28.93 -6.43
N ASN A 670 15.18 29.32 -5.95
CA ASN A 670 15.53 29.38 -4.53
C ASN A 670 15.43 28.01 -3.81
N LEU A 671 16.04 26.98 -4.38
CA LEU A 671 16.03 25.63 -3.80
C LEU A 671 17.31 25.31 -3.02
N THR A 672 17.14 24.59 -1.91
CA THR A 672 18.23 24.04 -1.12
C THR A 672 18.17 22.52 -1.12
N ILE A 673 19.23 21.87 -1.60
CA ILE A 673 19.39 20.41 -1.64
C ILE A 673 20.65 20.07 -0.85
N THR A 674 20.48 19.71 0.43
CA THR A 674 21.59 19.63 1.38
C THR A 674 21.65 18.34 2.18
N ASN A 675 22.86 17.86 2.48
CA ASN A 675 23.08 16.76 3.43
C ASN A 675 22.35 15.44 3.07
N ASN A 676 21.92 15.25 1.81
CA ASN A 676 21.23 14.02 1.40
C ASN A 676 22.25 12.91 1.11
N THR A 677 21.87 11.67 1.39
CA THR A 677 22.61 10.46 1.01
C THR A 677 21.88 9.75 -0.11
N ILE A 678 22.51 9.68 -1.28
CA ILE A 678 21.97 9.08 -2.50
C ILE A 678 22.78 7.83 -2.82
N ILE A 679 22.11 6.69 -2.88
CA ILE A 679 22.74 5.38 -3.05
C ILE A 679 22.11 4.63 -4.21
N ALA A 680 22.91 4.21 -5.18
CA ALA A 680 22.43 3.39 -6.31
C ALA A 680 21.22 4.01 -7.03
N ALA A 681 21.32 5.29 -7.38
CA ALA A 681 20.35 5.97 -8.23
C ALA A 681 20.60 5.65 -9.72
N ASN A 682 19.57 5.82 -10.54
CA ASN A 682 19.54 5.55 -11.97
C ASN A 682 19.81 4.09 -12.35
N VAL A 683 19.50 3.12 -11.49
CA VAL A 683 19.83 1.71 -11.76
C VAL A 683 18.88 1.01 -12.73
N GLY A 684 17.84 1.68 -13.23
CA GLY A 684 16.91 1.13 -14.22
C GLY A 684 17.48 1.15 -15.64
N ASN A 685 16.83 0.45 -16.58
CA ASN A 685 17.29 0.44 -17.97
C ASN A 685 17.29 1.84 -18.59
N GLY A 686 18.35 2.16 -19.34
CA GLY A 686 18.48 3.42 -20.07
C GLY A 686 17.68 3.42 -21.36
N LEU A 687 16.67 4.28 -21.44
CA LEU A 687 15.91 4.47 -22.67
C LEU A 687 16.62 5.49 -23.54
N SER A 688 16.76 5.24 -24.84
CA SER A 688 17.53 6.09 -25.76
C SER A 688 16.98 7.52 -25.91
N TYR A 689 15.74 7.77 -25.48
CA TYR A 689 15.10 9.08 -25.45
C TYR A 689 15.11 9.73 -24.06
N GLN A 690 15.65 9.05 -23.04
CA GLN A 690 15.69 9.57 -21.68
C GLN A 690 16.80 10.61 -21.56
N PHE A 691 16.42 11.88 -21.45
CA PHE A 691 17.34 13.00 -21.22
C PHE A 691 17.72 13.19 -19.74
N LEU A 692 16.86 12.75 -18.81
CA LEU A 692 17.07 12.87 -17.36
C LEU A 692 18.01 11.74 -16.87
N ALA A 693 19.28 12.05 -16.68
CA ALA A 693 20.38 11.11 -16.50
C ALA A 693 21.19 11.29 -15.21
N GLY A 694 21.11 12.46 -14.55
CA GLY A 694 21.79 12.71 -13.28
C GLY A 694 21.07 12.09 -12.08
N ALA A 695 21.80 11.65 -11.05
CA ALA A 695 21.19 11.22 -9.79
C ALA A 695 20.47 12.39 -9.08
N ILE A 696 21.05 13.59 -9.11
CA ILE A 696 20.29 14.84 -8.99
C ILE A 696 20.24 15.47 -10.38
N THR A 697 19.05 15.76 -10.87
CA THR A 697 18.83 16.37 -12.18
C THR A 697 18.06 17.69 -12.03
N ILE A 698 18.62 18.78 -12.56
CA ILE A 698 17.95 20.07 -12.75
C ILE A 698 17.76 20.26 -14.25
N SER A 699 16.52 20.21 -14.75
CA SER A 699 16.29 20.15 -16.20
C SER A 699 14.89 20.54 -16.67
N SER A 700 14.63 20.30 -17.95
CA SER A 700 13.30 20.32 -18.56
C SER A 700 13.07 18.95 -19.20
N ASP A 701 11.84 18.44 -19.21
CA ASP A 701 11.53 17.19 -19.93
C ASP A 701 11.59 17.34 -21.46
N ASP A 702 11.56 18.60 -21.93
CA ASP A 702 11.87 19.00 -23.30
C ASP A 702 13.33 19.51 -23.41
N PRO A 703 14.21 18.81 -24.16
CA PRO A 703 15.60 19.21 -24.36
C PRO A 703 15.76 20.45 -25.25
N ASP A 704 14.74 20.90 -25.96
CA ASP A 704 14.76 22.11 -26.80
C ASP A 704 14.19 23.33 -26.05
N TRP A 705 13.55 23.13 -24.89
CA TRP A 705 12.99 24.20 -24.06
C TRP A 705 14.10 25.03 -23.36
N ASN A 706 14.48 26.16 -23.96
CA ASN A 706 15.69 26.90 -23.62
C ASN A 706 15.41 28.30 -23.03
N ALA A 707 15.07 28.38 -21.73
CA ALA A 707 14.83 29.65 -21.04
C ALA A 707 15.83 30.02 -19.92
N ASN A 708 16.75 29.11 -19.54
CA ASN A 708 17.53 29.22 -18.29
C ASN A 708 16.68 29.61 -17.07
N GLY A 709 15.47 29.06 -16.96
CA GLY A 709 14.48 29.55 -16.00
C GLY A 709 14.70 29.10 -14.56
N HIS A 710 15.41 27.98 -14.34
CA HIS A 710 15.76 27.56 -12.98
C HIS A 710 16.81 28.51 -12.40
N ARG A 711 16.69 28.90 -11.13
CA ARG A 711 17.67 29.83 -10.55
C ARG A 711 17.86 29.76 -9.06
N ASN A 712 19.06 30.16 -8.62
CA ASN A 712 19.44 30.24 -7.21
C ASN A 712 19.28 28.88 -6.52
N ILE A 713 20.04 27.90 -6.97
CA ILE A 713 19.96 26.53 -6.43
C ILE A 713 21.26 26.22 -5.68
N LEU A 714 21.13 25.74 -4.45
CA LEU A 714 22.25 25.28 -3.62
C LEU A 714 22.21 23.75 -3.55
N ILE A 715 23.29 23.10 -4.01
CA ILE A 715 23.54 21.67 -3.88
C ILE A 715 24.76 21.50 -2.99
N GLN A 716 24.55 21.20 -1.71
CA GLN A 716 25.66 21.24 -0.74
C GLN A 716 25.71 20.03 0.19
N ASN A 717 26.92 19.51 0.44
CA ASN A 717 27.19 18.42 1.39
C ASN A 717 26.40 17.12 1.12
N ASN A 718 25.97 16.88 -0.12
CA ASN A 718 25.31 15.62 -0.46
C ASN A 718 26.35 14.53 -0.71
N ARG A 719 26.02 13.29 -0.35
CA ARG A 719 26.82 12.10 -0.61
C ARG A 719 26.17 11.29 -1.72
N PHE A 720 26.91 11.06 -2.80
CA PHE A 720 26.56 10.19 -3.91
C PHE A 720 27.39 8.92 -3.79
N GLU A 721 26.72 7.78 -3.69
CA GLU A 721 27.37 6.49 -3.53
C GLU A 721 26.83 5.47 -4.53
N ARG A 722 27.73 4.75 -5.22
CA ARG A 722 27.36 3.70 -6.18
C ARG A 722 26.38 4.17 -7.26
N VAL A 723 26.40 5.46 -7.60
CA VAL A 723 25.60 6.03 -8.69
C VAL A 723 26.16 5.52 -10.02
N ALA A 724 25.26 5.00 -10.84
CA ALA A 724 25.57 4.62 -12.21
C ALA A 724 25.51 5.86 -13.12
N GLY A 725 26.59 6.11 -13.88
CA GLY A 725 26.69 7.27 -14.78
C GLY A 725 26.69 8.62 -14.06
N VAL A 726 26.05 9.62 -14.68
CA VAL A 726 26.06 11.02 -14.24
C VAL A 726 25.47 11.19 -12.84
N ASN A 727 26.19 11.90 -11.98
CA ASN A 727 25.77 12.15 -10.60
C ASN A 727 24.96 13.46 -10.51
N LEU A 728 25.43 14.51 -11.18
CA LEU A 728 24.72 15.78 -11.30
C LEU A 728 24.52 16.14 -12.77
N GLN A 729 23.26 16.34 -13.15
CA GLN A 729 22.91 16.96 -14.42
C GLN A 729 22.28 18.32 -14.13
N ILE A 730 22.85 19.38 -14.70
CA ILE A 730 22.34 20.74 -14.50
C ILE A 730 22.16 21.40 -15.87
N THR A 731 20.91 21.73 -16.17
CA THR A 731 20.54 22.41 -17.39
C THR A 731 19.48 23.47 -17.17
N ASN A 732 19.39 24.42 -18.11
CA ASN A 732 18.39 25.48 -18.09
C ASN A 732 18.38 26.24 -16.74
N ALA A 733 19.57 26.52 -16.21
CA ALA A 733 19.73 27.06 -14.86
C ALA A 733 20.72 28.24 -14.77
N THR A 734 20.43 29.18 -13.88
CA THR A 734 21.30 30.32 -13.57
C THR A 734 21.62 30.38 -12.09
N ASN A 735 22.87 30.69 -11.74
CA ASN A 735 23.33 30.82 -10.35
C ASN A 735 23.09 29.53 -9.53
N VAL A 736 23.90 28.51 -9.82
CA VAL A 736 23.89 27.23 -9.10
C VAL A 736 25.20 27.06 -8.32
N MET A 737 25.08 26.82 -7.02
CA MET A 737 26.21 26.55 -6.13
C MET A 737 26.30 25.05 -5.86
N VAL A 738 27.46 24.45 -6.14
CA VAL A 738 27.74 23.03 -5.89
C VAL A 738 28.90 22.95 -4.91
N GLU A 739 28.62 22.68 -3.65
CA GLU A 739 29.59 22.88 -2.56
C GLU A 739 29.75 21.66 -1.64
N GLY A 740 30.97 21.20 -1.37
CA GLY A 740 31.20 20.19 -0.34
C GLY A 740 30.59 18.81 -0.60
N ASN A 741 30.20 18.50 -1.83
CA ASN A 741 29.57 17.20 -2.16
C ASN A 741 30.63 16.09 -2.32
N PHE A 742 30.21 14.85 -2.03
CA PHE A 742 31.06 13.67 -2.05
C PHE A 742 30.58 12.67 -3.10
N PHE A 743 31.44 12.30 -4.04
CA PHE A 743 31.15 11.30 -5.08
C PHE A 743 31.99 10.04 -4.83
N VAL A 744 31.34 8.94 -4.43
CA VAL A 744 32.00 7.73 -3.93
C VAL A 744 31.55 6.51 -4.71
N ASP A 745 32.51 5.70 -5.17
CA ASP A 745 32.24 4.43 -5.84
C ASP A 745 31.28 4.59 -7.05
N THR A 746 31.35 5.72 -7.75
CA THR A 746 30.46 6.04 -8.88
C THR A 746 30.99 5.41 -10.16
N HIS A 747 30.16 5.23 -11.18
CA HIS A 747 30.56 4.69 -12.49
C HIS A 747 31.19 3.28 -12.43
N GLN A 748 30.85 2.48 -11.43
CA GLN A 748 31.28 1.08 -11.33
C GLN A 748 30.56 0.19 -12.35
N THR A 749 29.34 0.58 -12.72
CA THR A 749 28.51 -0.08 -13.74
C THR A 749 28.34 0.88 -14.93
N PRO A 750 28.41 0.39 -16.19
CA PRO A 750 28.16 1.21 -17.35
C PRO A 750 26.67 1.56 -17.46
N LEU A 751 26.34 2.82 -17.70
CA LEU A 751 24.96 3.26 -17.91
C LEU A 751 24.91 4.46 -18.84
N GLY A 752 24.23 4.32 -19.98
CA GLY A 752 24.11 5.34 -21.03
C GLY A 752 22.85 6.20 -20.95
N HIS A 753 22.34 6.48 -19.75
CA HIS A 753 21.20 7.41 -19.61
C HIS A 753 21.61 8.77 -20.19
N GLY A 754 20.76 9.39 -21.01
CA GLY A 754 21.06 10.68 -21.63
C GLY A 754 21.94 10.63 -22.89
N ASP A 755 22.57 9.50 -23.24
CA ASP A 755 23.48 9.40 -24.39
C ASP A 755 22.81 9.84 -25.71
N GLY A 756 21.55 9.43 -25.92
CA GLY A 756 20.78 9.79 -27.12
C GLY A 756 20.43 11.28 -27.21
N ALA A 757 20.54 12.00 -26.11
CA ALA A 757 20.33 13.45 -26.00
C ALA A 757 21.65 14.22 -25.81
N GLY A 758 22.80 13.56 -25.98
CA GLY A 758 24.12 14.20 -25.94
C GLY A 758 24.71 14.40 -24.54
N VAL A 759 24.12 13.79 -23.50
CA VAL A 759 24.72 13.76 -22.16
C VAL A 759 25.98 12.88 -22.20
N ASP A 760 27.09 13.37 -21.65
CA ASP A 760 28.31 12.57 -21.48
C ASP A 760 28.18 11.70 -20.23
N SER A 761 27.80 10.43 -20.41
CA SER A 761 27.61 9.47 -19.32
C SER A 761 28.89 9.09 -18.58
N SER A 762 30.07 9.52 -19.05
CA SER A 762 31.34 9.35 -18.32
C SER A 762 31.65 10.47 -17.33
N ALA A 763 30.88 11.57 -17.35
CA ALA A 763 31.06 12.71 -16.47
C ALA A 763 30.44 12.48 -15.08
N ILE A 764 31.09 12.96 -14.02
CA ILE A 764 30.44 13.06 -12.70
C ILE A 764 29.36 14.15 -12.76
N VAL A 765 29.68 15.28 -13.37
CA VAL A 765 28.79 16.42 -13.54
C VAL A 765 28.71 16.81 -15.01
N TRP A 766 27.48 16.87 -15.54
CA TRP A 766 27.23 17.33 -16.90
C TRP A 766 26.39 18.61 -16.91
N LEU A 767 26.83 19.60 -17.69
CA LEU A 767 26.27 20.95 -17.74
C LEU A 767 25.92 21.35 -19.18
N ASP A 768 24.71 21.82 -19.40
CA ASP A 768 24.26 22.39 -20.68
C ASP A 768 23.29 23.54 -20.45
N ARG A 769 23.40 24.63 -21.20
CA ARG A 769 22.54 25.83 -21.06
C ARG A 769 22.46 26.30 -19.60
N VAL A 770 23.62 26.69 -19.08
CA VAL A 770 23.73 27.25 -17.73
C VAL A 770 24.46 28.58 -17.76
N ASP A 771 24.13 29.45 -16.81
CA ASP A 771 24.86 30.70 -16.58
C ASP A 771 25.21 30.83 -15.09
N GLY A 772 26.48 30.62 -14.76
CA GLY A 772 26.98 30.75 -13.40
C GLY A 772 26.75 29.47 -12.58
N VAL A 773 27.61 28.48 -12.78
CA VAL A 773 27.70 27.29 -11.91
C VAL A 773 29.05 27.32 -11.21
N HIS A 774 29.04 27.30 -9.88
CA HIS A 774 30.23 27.46 -9.06
C HIS A 774 30.47 26.23 -8.19
N PHE A 775 31.65 25.63 -8.36
CA PHE A 775 32.08 24.44 -7.62
C PHE A 775 33.09 24.82 -6.53
N SER A 776 32.86 24.39 -5.30
CA SER A 776 33.79 24.54 -4.17
C SER A 776 33.82 23.28 -3.30
N ASP A 777 35.00 22.89 -2.82
CA ASP A 777 35.18 21.81 -1.83
C ASP A 777 34.55 20.44 -2.15
N ASN A 778 34.21 20.16 -3.42
CA ASN A 778 33.66 18.87 -3.85
C ASN A 778 34.77 17.83 -4.00
N LEU A 779 34.52 16.61 -3.51
CA LEU A 779 35.48 15.51 -3.50
C LEU A 779 34.95 14.27 -4.22
N ALA A 780 35.83 13.60 -4.96
CA ALA A 780 35.58 12.33 -5.63
C ALA A 780 36.52 11.24 -5.12
N GLN A 781 36.01 10.03 -4.91
CA GLN A 781 36.77 8.87 -4.46
C GLN A 781 36.34 7.61 -5.22
N ASN A 782 37.32 6.79 -5.62
CA ASN A 782 37.12 5.48 -6.25
C ASN A 782 36.14 5.50 -7.43
N ILE A 783 36.38 6.41 -8.38
CA ILE A 783 35.61 6.48 -9.62
C ILE A 783 35.91 5.25 -10.47
N GLY A 784 34.84 4.54 -10.86
CA GLY A 784 34.92 3.30 -11.61
C GLY A 784 35.41 3.49 -13.05
N PRO A 785 35.65 2.38 -13.77
CA PRO A 785 36.28 2.39 -15.09
C PRO A 785 35.44 3.07 -16.19
N HIS A 786 34.17 3.36 -15.93
CA HIS A 786 33.28 4.05 -16.87
C HIS A 786 33.26 5.56 -16.67
N GLY A 787 33.86 6.08 -15.60
CA GLY A 787 33.97 7.51 -15.33
C GLY A 787 35.28 8.09 -15.86
N ASN A 788 35.22 9.31 -16.40
CA ASN A 788 36.39 10.03 -16.88
C ASN A 788 36.97 10.94 -15.78
N VAL A 789 38.00 10.44 -15.08
CA VAL A 789 38.66 11.20 -14.01
C VAL A 789 39.40 12.45 -14.48
N ASP A 790 39.74 12.54 -15.76
CA ASP A 790 40.38 13.73 -16.35
C ASP A 790 39.34 14.80 -16.77
N ALA A 791 38.06 14.43 -16.86
CA ALA A 791 36.95 15.30 -17.24
C ALA A 791 35.72 15.07 -16.35
N MET A 792 35.89 15.25 -15.03
CA MET A 792 34.79 15.04 -14.07
C MET A 792 33.64 16.02 -14.22
N ILE A 793 33.93 17.24 -14.69
CA ILE A 793 32.94 18.26 -15.05
C ILE A 793 33.00 18.41 -16.56
N VAL A 794 31.91 18.07 -17.25
CA VAL A 794 31.74 18.26 -18.69
C VAL A 794 30.70 19.34 -18.89
N ALA A 795 31.09 20.37 -19.65
CA ALA A 795 30.24 21.50 -19.98
C ALA A 795 30.17 21.66 -21.50
N THR A 796 28.96 21.82 -22.04
CA THR A 796 28.76 22.12 -23.46
C THR A 796 29.17 23.56 -23.78
N GLU A 797 29.14 23.95 -25.05
CA GLU A 797 29.46 25.33 -25.47
C GLU A 797 28.43 26.37 -25.02
N THR A 798 27.23 25.95 -24.62
CA THR A 798 26.15 26.82 -24.13
C THR A 798 26.22 27.06 -22.63
N ALA A 799 27.05 26.29 -21.91
CA ALA A 799 27.34 26.48 -20.50
C ALA A 799 28.38 27.59 -20.32
N ILE A 800 27.96 28.71 -19.72
CA ILE A 800 28.81 29.89 -19.50
C ILE A 800 29.00 30.18 -18.02
N ASN A 801 30.10 30.86 -17.69
CA ASN A 801 30.45 31.25 -16.32
C ASN A 801 30.56 30.06 -15.33
N VAL A 802 31.00 28.90 -15.82
CA VAL A 802 31.31 27.72 -15.01
C VAL A 802 32.70 27.89 -14.37
N THR A 803 32.79 27.79 -13.04
CA THR A 803 34.07 27.93 -12.31
C THR A 803 34.21 26.92 -11.18
N GLY A 804 35.46 26.63 -10.79
CA GLY A 804 35.78 25.65 -9.74
C GLY A 804 36.10 24.26 -10.29
N THR A 805 36.31 23.30 -9.40
CA THR A 805 36.73 21.92 -9.75
C THR A 805 36.19 20.89 -8.76
N ILE A 806 36.22 19.61 -9.15
CA ILE A 806 36.09 18.46 -8.24
C ILE A 806 37.50 17.91 -7.99
N SER A 807 37.85 17.63 -6.74
CA SER A 807 39.17 17.10 -6.38
C SER A 807 39.10 15.60 -6.07
N LEU A 808 40.09 14.83 -6.51
CA LEU A 808 40.26 13.44 -6.07
C LEU A 808 40.74 13.41 -4.62
N ALA A 809 40.04 12.65 -3.77
CA ALA A 809 40.43 12.39 -2.39
C ALA A 809 40.91 10.93 -2.22
N PRO A 810 42.09 10.70 -1.61
CA PRO A 810 42.57 9.33 -1.35
C PRO A 810 41.79 8.62 -0.24
N THR A 811 41.23 9.40 0.70
CA THR A 811 40.34 8.96 1.78
C THR A 811 39.34 10.08 2.04
N LEU A 812 38.05 9.75 2.12
CA LEU A 812 37.02 10.68 2.55
C LEU A 812 36.84 10.60 4.08
N PRO A 813 36.38 11.68 4.73
CA PRO A 813 35.95 11.60 6.11
C PRO A 813 34.81 10.57 6.22
N ASP A 814 34.89 9.69 7.22
CA ASP A 814 33.76 8.85 7.62
C ASP A 814 32.65 9.81 8.06
N ILE A 815 31.60 9.94 7.25
CA ILE A 815 30.37 10.57 7.68
C ILE A 815 29.58 9.44 8.33
N GLU A 816 29.31 9.56 9.63
CA GLU A 816 28.27 8.74 10.27
C GLU A 816 26.98 9.00 9.48
N VAL A 817 26.64 8.07 8.59
CA VAL A 817 25.27 7.93 8.11
C VAL A 817 24.51 7.54 9.37
N ALA A 818 23.93 8.52 10.05
CA ALA A 818 23.02 8.23 11.13
C ALA A 818 21.97 7.29 10.53
N PRO A 819 21.83 6.04 11.01
CA PRO A 819 20.68 5.25 10.61
C PRO A 819 19.45 6.13 10.89
N PRO A 820 18.47 6.17 9.97
CA PRO A 820 17.23 6.89 10.25
C PRO A 820 16.77 6.45 11.64
N ALA A 821 16.47 7.42 12.50
CA ALA A 821 16.04 7.11 13.87
C ALA A 821 14.87 6.13 13.73
N GLU A 822 15.08 4.85 14.10
CA GLU A 822 13.97 3.92 14.15
C GLU A 822 12.96 4.53 15.11
N PRO A 823 11.77 4.90 14.66
CA PRO A 823 10.75 5.35 15.59
C PRO A 823 10.48 4.13 16.46
N ALA A 824 10.65 4.27 17.76
CA ALA A 824 10.40 3.22 18.73
C ALA A 824 8.92 2.83 18.70
N LEU A 825 8.60 1.92 17.79
CA LEU A 825 7.38 1.13 17.73
C LEU A 825 7.80 -0.30 17.38
N GLN A 826 8.79 -0.81 18.12
CA GLN A 826 8.62 -2.17 18.60
C GLN A 826 7.36 -2.12 19.46
N LEU A 827 6.27 -2.71 18.95
CA LEU A 827 5.30 -3.34 19.83
C LEU A 827 6.13 -4.17 20.82
N ASP A 828 6.23 -3.68 22.04
CA ASP A 828 6.91 -4.37 23.12
C ASP A 828 6.10 -5.63 23.44
N LEU A 829 6.35 -6.69 22.68
CA LEU A 829 5.78 -8.01 22.92
C LEU A 829 6.18 -8.53 24.33
N THR A 830 7.23 -7.98 24.95
CA THR A 830 7.59 -8.31 26.33
C THR A 830 6.71 -7.63 27.39
N ALA A 831 6.00 -6.54 27.04
CA ALA A 831 4.94 -5.99 27.89
C ALA A 831 3.69 -6.89 27.91
N LEU A 832 3.43 -7.66 26.85
CA LEU A 832 2.43 -8.73 26.85
C LEU A 832 2.92 -9.96 27.62
N GLU A 833 4.17 -10.40 27.45
CA GLU A 833 4.69 -11.57 28.17
C GLU A 833 4.80 -11.35 29.69
N SER A 834 5.10 -10.12 30.14
CA SER A 834 5.15 -9.79 31.57
C SER A 834 3.78 -9.66 32.24
N ALA A 835 2.71 -9.44 31.46
CA ALA A 835 1.33 -9.50 31.97
C ALA A 835 0.84 -10.94 32.18
N PHE A 836 1.42 -11.93 31.49
CA PHE A 836 1.10 -13.35 31.65
C PHE A 836 2.01 -14.10 32.64
N ALA A 837 3.18 -13.55 32.99
CA ALA A 837 4.09 -14.17 33.95
C ALA A 837 3.74 -13.95 35.44
N ASP A 838 2.80 -13.05 35.76
CA ASP A 838 2.40 -12.74 37.14
C ASP A 838 1.19 -13.58 37.64
N LEU A 839 0.77 -14.59 36.86
CA LEU A 839 -0.30 -15.54 37.20
C LEU A 839 0.17 -16.99 37.08
N GLY A 840 1.18 -17.39 37.84
CA GLY A 840 1.54 -18.80 37.89
C GLY A 840 2.85 -19.13 38.58
N ASP A 841 2.97 -18.83 39.86
CA ASP A 841 3.87 -19.56 40.76
C ASP A 841 3.22 -19.64 42.15
N ASP A 842 2.49 -20.73 42.37
CA ASP A 842 2.32 -21.36 43.68
C ASP A 842 2.08 -22.85 43.40
N GLU A 843 3.17 -23.60 43.20
CA GLU A 843 3.23 -25.04 43.47
C GLU A 843 2.90 -25.29 44.95
N ASP A 844 2.01 -26.26 45.25
CA ASP A 844 2.30 -27.34 46.22
C ASP A 844 1.08 -28.29 46.43
N ASP A 845 1.36 -29.58 46.28
CA ASP A 845 0.89 -30.74 47.06
C ASP A 845 -0.61 -31.14 47.14
N GLU A 846 -1.03 -32.13 46.33
CA GLU A 846 -1.44 -33.51 46.72
C GLU A 846 -2.17 -34.28 45.61
#